data_AF-A0A1I2VEZ4-F1
#
_entry.id   AF-A0A1I2VEZ4-F1
#
_cell.length_a   1.000
_cell.length_b   1.000
_cell.length_c   1.000
_cell.angle_alpha   90.00
_cell.angle_beta   90.00
_cell.angle_gamma   90.00
#
_symmetry.space_group_name_H-M   'P 1'
#
loop_
_entity.id
_entity.type
_entity.pdbx_description
1 polymer ?
#
loop_
_entity_poly.entity_id
_entity_poly.type
_entity_poly.pdbx_seq_one_letter_code
_entity_poly.pdbx_strand_id
1 'polypeptide(L)'
;MAEKNNNKGNNKKKKPIIPNTPPRPTMQLWMLAVLILLIFGLTYLNKSNSSRETTQRDFEEMLLSGDVDKLTIVNGKTVEVYLDREALQNEKYKTELGDRGLLTMEQGPHYHFQVISAESFKEDLDKLQENVPREQRVPLTPETRTGFADFFFQWGFLILLLFGFWFLMRRVTSGGTGGQIFNIGKSKAALFDAENKVKITFKDVAGLEEAKEEVQEIVEFLKNPSKFTILGGKIPKGALLVGPPGTGKTLLAKAVAGEADVPFFSLSGSDFVEMFVGVGAARVRDLFKQAKAKAPCIIFIDEIDAIGRHRSRGATPGGNDERENTLNSLLVEMDGFATDSGVIILAATNRPDTLDSALLRPGRFDRQISIDKPDINGRTEIFNVHLGPLTLAPDVDAKKLAAQTPGFAGAEIANVCNEAALIAARRNKKAVDQQDFNDAVDRVIGGLEKKNKIISPEEKKIVAYHEAGHAIAGWFLEHADPLVKVSIVPRGVAALGYAQYLPKEQFLYTTEQLIDEMCMALGGRAAEEIVFGKISTGALSDLERITKMAYSIVTMYGMNPKIGNVSFYDSKQSEMTFSKPYSEATAQTIDEEVRLLIKAAYDRTIALLTDKSRELEVVAQELLEKEILFQSDLERLVGKRPFDTLTTYQAHTAGTDRSQTKSEVEQQHPVEFGQTEHPEQEQGSVPGTPIGNNGSPTAEHDNVNSKTA
;
A
#
# COMPACT_ATOMS: atom_id res chain seq x y z
N MET A 1 -67.35 22.41 4.10
CA MET A 1 -68.41 21.52 4.63
C MET A 1 -68.16 20.15 4.01
N ALA A 2 -67.45 19.26 4.74
CA ALA A 2 -67.94 17.99 5.32
C ALA A 2 -68.30 16.96 4.22
N GLU A 3 -67.81 15.72 4.14
CA GLU A 3 -67.51 14.64 5.09
C GLU A 3 -66.45 13.68 4.46
N LYS A 4 -65.47 13.05 5.13
CA LYS A 4 -65.38 12.09 6.26
C LYS A 4 -65.24 10.60 5.80
N ASN A 5 -64.26 9.92 6.44
CA ASN A 5 -64.01 8.46 6.58
C ASN A 5 -63.25 7.76 5.42
N ASN A 6 -62.28 6.85 5.66
CA ASN A 6 -61.77 6.22 6.88
C ASN A 6 -60.40 5.58 6.55
N ASN A 7 -59.37 5.79 7.37
CA ASN A 7 -58.12 5.03 7.30
C ASN A 7 -57.73 4.56 8.70
N LYS A 8 -57.53 3.25 8.89
CA LYS A 8 -57.28 2.59 10.19
C LYS A 8 -55.85 2.02 10.27
N GLY A 9 -55.14 2.42 11.34
CA GLY A 9 -54.09 1.70 12.10
C GLY A 9 -52.74 1.46 11.40
N ASN A 10 -51.56 1.57 12.04
CA ASN A 10 -51.27 1.41 13.47
C ASN A 10 -49.97 2.11 13.91
N ASN A 11 -50.01 2.65 15.14
CA ASN A 11 -49.02 3.48 15.83
C ASN A 11 -47.71 2.76 16.27
N LYS A 12 -46.55 3.38 16.04
CA LYS A 12 -45.31 3.15 16.84
C LYS A 12 -45.05 4.33 17.77
N LYS A 13 -45.03 4.03 19.07
CA LYS A 13 -44.94 4.92 20.24
C LYS A 13 -43.59 5.68 20.30
N LYS A 14 -43.64 7.01 20.44
CA LYS A 14 -42.51 7.85 20.91
C LYS A 14 -42.51 7.87 22.46
N LYS A 15 -41.36 7.59 23.09
CA LYS A 15 -41.17 7.70 24.56
C LYS A 15 -40.85 9.15 24.96
N PRO A 16 -41.31 9.66 26.12
CA PRO A 16 -41.01 11.02 26.58
C PRO A 16 -39.64 11.08 27.28
N ILE A 17 -38.98 12.23 27.14
CA ILE A 17 -37.69 12.58 27.75
C ILE A 17 -37.96 13.13 29.17
N ILE A 18 -37.36 12.52 30.20
CA ILE A 18 -37.36 13.01 31.58
C ILE A 18 -36.02 13.75 31.82
N PRO A 19 -35.99 14.94 32.44
CA PRO A 19 -34.74 15.61 32.78
C PRO A 19 -34.16 15.03 34.09
N ASN A 20 -32.86 14.70 34.07
CA ASN A 20 -32.12 14.16 35.22
C ASN A 20 -31.86 15.24 36.28
N THR A 21 -32.20 14.96 37.53
CA THR A 21 -31.76 15.71 38.72
C THR A 21 -30.25 15.58 38.95
N PRO A 22 -29.55 16.63 39.44
CA PRO A 22 -28.10 16.58 39.67
C PRO A 22 -27.74 15.72 40.89
N PRO A 23 -26.62 14.98 40.87
CA PRO A 23 -26.22 14.11 41.98
C PRO A 23 -25.63 14.94 43.14
N ARG A 24 -25.97 14.57 44.38
CA ARG A 24 -25.38 15.16 45.59
C ARG A 24 -23.89 14.79 45.70
N PRO A 25 -22.99 15.71 46.10
CA PRO A 25 -21.58 15.39 46.27
C PRO A 25 -21.39 14.46 47.46
N THR A 26 -20.75 13.32 47.22
CA THR A 26 -20.40 12.28 48.20
C THR A 26 -19.45 12.83 49.27
N MET A 27 -19.56 12.34 50.52
CA MET A 27 -18.72 12.71 51.69
C MET A 27 -17.20 12.79 51.42
N GLN A 28 -16.71 12.10 50.39
CA GLN A 28 -15.34 12.16 49.91
C GLN A 28 -14.88 13.58 49.51
N LEU A 29 -15.79 14.43 49.02
CA LEU A 29 -15.45 15.81 48.62
C LEU A 29 -15.13 16.70 49.84
N TRP A 30 -15.82 16.47 50.96
CA TRP A 30 -15.60 17.21 52.20
C TRP A 30 -14.29 16.84 52.88
N MET A 31 -13.88 15.56 52.83
CA MET A 31 -12.57 15.15 53.35
C MET A 31 -11.41 15.74 52.55
N LEU A 32 -11.56 15.85 51.23
CA LEU A 32 -10.56 16.49 50.36
C LEU A 32 -10.42 17.99 50.68
N ALA A 33 -11.55 18.68 50.88
CA ALA A 33 -11.56 20.10 51.24
C ALA A 33 -10.83 20.36 52.57
N VAL A 34 -11.03 19.50 53.59
CA VAL A 34 -10.34 19.61 54.89
C VAL A 34 -8.84 19.36 54.76
N LEU A 35 -8.42 18.37 53.95
CA LEU A 35 -7.00 18.11 53.70
C LEU A 35 -6.30 19.30 53.03
N ILE A 36 -6.95 19.91 52.03
CA ILE A 36 -6.43 21.10 51.34
C ILE A 36 -6.29 22.27 52.31
N LEU A 37 -7.28 22.48 53.19
CA LEU A 37 -7.25 23.53 54.22
C LEU A 37 -6.14 23.30 55.26
N LEU A 38 -5.89 22.06 55.63
CA LEU A 38 -4.83 21.67 56.56
C LEU A 38 -3.44 21.87 55.95
N ILE A 39 -3.25 21.50 54.67
CA ILE A 39 -2.02 21.76 53.92
C ILE A 39 -1.80 23.27 53.80
N PHE A 40 -2.83 24.04 53.41
CA PHE A 40 -2.73 25.50 53.33
C PHE A 40 -2.40 26.16 54.68
N GLY A 41 -3.01 25.69 55.77
CA GLY A 41 -2.73 26.15 57.13
C GLY A 41 -1.30 25.87 57.57
N LEU A 42 -0.76 24.68 57.27
CA LEU A 42 0.64 24.33 57.54
C LEU A 42 1.62 25.18 56.72
N THR A 43 1.32 25.48 55.45
CA THR A 43 2.15 26.39 54.64
C THR A 43 2.11 27.84 55.12
N TYR A 44 0.98 28.31 55.66
CA TYR A 44 0.89 29.68 56.19
C TYR A 44 1.73 29.83 57.47
N LEU A 45 1.75 28.81 58.32
CA LEU A 45 2.56 28.78 59.56
C LEU A 45 4.06 28.68 59.30
N ASN A 46 4.51 28.15 58.15
CA ASN A 46 5.91 27.92 57.85
C ASN A 46 6.59 29.07 57.08
N LYS A 47 5.93 30.23 56.96
CA LYS A 47 6.46 31.41 56.27
C LYS A 47 7.18 32.35 57.24
N SER A 48 8.28 31.89 57.83
CA SER A 48 9.15 32.69 58.70
C SER A 48 10.55 32.84 58.10
N ASN A 49 10.70 33.67 57.07
CA ASN A 49 12.01 34.22 56.67
C ASN A 49 12.19 35.55 57.39
N SER A 50 13.00 35.57 58.45
CA SER A 50 13.18 36.71 59.37
C SER A 50 14.48 37.51 59.13
N SER A 51 15.08 37.44 57.95
CA SER A 51 16.25 38.25 57.57
C SER A 51 15.83 39.60 56.98
N ARG A 52 16.52 40.68 57.39
CA ARG A 52 16.26 42.04 56.88
C ARG A 52 16.98 42.26 55.54
N GLU A 53 16.39 43.02 54.63
CA GLU A 53 17.04 43.38 53.36
C GLU A 53 18.12 44.45 53.59
N THR A 54 19.30 44.29 52.97
CA THR A 54 20.44 45.24 53.04
C THR A 54 21.00 45.50 51.64
N THR A 55 21.95 46.43 51.51
CA THR A 55 22.67 46.69 50.25
C THR A 55 24.07 46.08 50.27
N GLN A 56 24.66 45.82 49.10
CA GLN A 56 26.02 45.30 49.00
C GLN A 56 27.04 46.23 49.69
N ARG A 57 26.85 47.55 49.57
CA ARG A 57 27.73 48.54 50.20
C ARG A 57 27.68 48.47 51.73
N ASP A 58 26.48 48.35 52.30
CA ASP A 58 26.33 48.22 53.77
C ASP A 58 26.97 46.92 54.26
N PHE A 59 26.87 45.84 53.47
CA PHE A 59 27.57 44.59 53.73
C PHE A 59 29.10 44.75 53.71
N GLU A 60 29.66 45.47 52.75
CA GLU A 60 31.10 45.71 52.69
C GLU A 60 31.59 46.47 53.94
N GLU A 61 30.81 47.43 54.44
CA GLU A 61 31.11 48.11 55.71
C GLU A 61 31.08 47.15 56.91
N MET A 62 30.09 46.24 56.96
CA MET A 62 30.00 45.20 58.00
C MET A 62 31.15 44.19 57.94
N LEU A 63 31.63 43.88 56.74
CA LEU A 63 32.76 42.98 56.54
C LEU A 63 34.08 43.64 56.98
N LEU A 64 34.28 44.92 56.65
CA LEU A 64 35.47 45.68 57.04
C LEU A 64 35.53 45.97 58.54
N SER A 65 34.38 46.10 59.22
CA SER A 65 34.33 46.24 60.68
C SER A 65 34.57 44.92 61.43
N GLY A 66 34.61 43.78 60.72
CA GLY A 66 34.80 42.46 61.32
C GLY A 66 33.53 41.90 61.98
N ASP A 67 32.35 42.42 61.63
CA ASP A 67 31.09 42.05 62.27
C ASP A 67 30.44 40.77 61.68
N VAL A 68 30.98 40.23 60.59
CA VAL A 68 30.41 39.11 59.82
C VAL A 68 31.09 37.79 60.21
N ASP A 69 30.28 36.80 60.61
CA ASP A 69 30.74 35.44 60.95
C ASP A 69 30.79 34.52 59.73
N LYS A 70 29.68 34.45 58.96
CA LYS A 70 29.58 33.58 57.78
C LYS A 70 28.65 34.15 56.71
N LEU A 71 28.90 33.74 55.47
CA LEU A 71 28.09 34.09 54.30
C LEU A 71 27.54 32.83 53.63
N THR A 72 26.27 32.90 53.23
CA THR A 72 25.62 31.82 52.49
C THR A 72 24.98 32.37 51.23
N ILE A 73 25.31 31.82 50.06
CA ILE A 73 24.67 32.19 48.80
C ILE A 73 23.59 31.18 48.44
N VAL A 74 22.34 31.64 48.45
CA VAL A 74 21.15 30.82 48.19
C VAL A 74 20.75 30.93 46.72
N ASN A 75 20.65 29.78 46.03
CA ASN A 75 20.22 29.66 44.64
C ASN A 75 20.99 30.57 43.66
N GLY A 76 22.24 30.92 43.98
CA GLY A 76 23.14 31.71 43.14
C GLY A 76 22.79 33.18 42.96
N LYS A 77 21.77 33.70 43.66
CA LYS A 77 21.22 35.06 43.46
C LYS A 77 21.07 35.87 44.75
N THR A 78 20.98 35.23 45.91
CA THR A 78 20.76 35.92 47.18
C THR A 78 21.87 35.56 48.15
N VAL A 79 22.53 36.57 48.72
CA VAL A 79 23.54 36.40 49.75
C VAL A 79 22.89 36.66 51.10
N GLU A 80 22.95 35.67 52.00
CA GLU A 80 22.53 35.75 53.39
C GLU A 80 23.76 35.99 54.27
N VAL A 81 23.66 37.00 55.14
CA VAL A 81 24.74 37.46 56.03
C VAL A 81 24.42 37.07 57.47
N TYR A 82 25.37 36.40 58.10
CA TYR A 82 25.32 36.05 59.51
C TYR A 82 26.37 36.88 60.26
N LEU A 83 25.92 37.61 61.28
CA LEU A 83 26.79 38.41 62.12
C LEU A 83 27.37 37.59 63.27
N ASP A 84 28.54 37.99 63.76
CA ASP A 84 29.16 37.40 64.95
C ASP A 84 28.35 37.72 66.22
N ARG A 85 28.47 36.87 67.24
CA ARG A 85 27.75 36.98 68.52
C ARG A 85 28.11 38.27 69.27
N GLU A 86 29.33 38.77 69.10
CA GLU A 86 29.78 40.03 69.69
C GLU A 86 29.19 41.24 68.95
N ALA A 87 29.13 41.19 67.62
CA ALA A 87 28.51 42.22 66.78
C ALA A 87 27.02 42.37 67.10
N LEU A 88 26.29 41.27 67.31
CA LEU A 88 24.87 41.28 67.69
C LEU A 88 24.59 41.97 69.03
N GLN A 89 25.60 42.21 69.86
CA GLN A 89 25.44 42.95 71.12
C GLN A 89 25.56 44.47 70.96
N ASN A 90 26.06 44.94 69.83
CA ASN A 90 26.21 46.36 69.50
C ASN A 90 24.84 47.04 69.33
N GLU A 91 24.68 48.26 69.87
CA GLU A 91 23.43 49.04 69.86
C GLU A 91 22.88 49.21 68.43
N LYS A 92 23.76 49.38 67.43
CA LYS A 92 23.39 49.51 66.00
C LYS A 92 22.54 48.34 65.52
N TYR A 93 23.04 47.11 65.67
CA TYR A 93 22.38 45.91 65.16
C TYR A 93 21.18 45.48 66.01
N LYS A 94 21.21 45.72 67.32
CA LYS A 94 20.04 45.50 68.20
C LYS A 94 18.85 46.36 67.82
N THR A 95 19.08 47.62 67.46
CA THR A 95 18.00 48.52 67.03
C THR A 95 17.49 48.16 65.63
N GLU A 96 18.39 47.74 64.74
CA GLU A 96 18.06 47.40 63.36
C GLU A 96 17.37 46.03 63.19
N LEU A 97 17.66 45.07 64.06
CA LEU A 97 17.07 43.72 64.06
C LEU A 97 15.95 43.56 65.12
N GLY A 98 15.65 44.62 65.87
CA GLY A 98 14.94 44.62 67.15
C GLY A 98 13.43 44.39 67.17
N ASP A 99 12.83 43.80 66.14
CA ASP A 99 11.41 43.42 66.17
C ASP A 99 11.19 42.01 65.56
N ARG A 100 11.91 41.03 66.11
CA ARG A 100 11.78 39.61 65.77
C ARG A 100 10.78 38.96 66.73
N GLY A 101 9.60 38.58 66.21
CA GLY A 101 8.50 38.02 67.00
C GLY A 101 8.87 36.77 67.80
N LEU A 102 8.11 36.50 68.87
CA LEU A 102 8.30 35.50 69.95
C LEU A 102 8.64 34.04 69.53
N LEU A 103 8.63 33.71 68.24
CA LEU A 103 8.78 32.35 67.70
C LEU A 103 9.96 32.20 66.71
N THR A 104 10.84 33.19 66.54
CA THR A 104 12.01 33.07 65.67
C THR A 104 13.22 32.50 66.40
N MET A 105 13.80 31.40 65.89
CA MET A 105 15.05 30.83 66.41
C MET A 105 16.22 31.82 66.24
N GLU A 106 17.03 32.01 67.29
CA GLU A 106 18.20 32.91 67.34
C GLU A 106 19.33 32.58 66.33
N GLN A 107 19.19 31.54 65.51
CA GLN A 107 20.27 31.02 64.64
C GLN A 107 19.97 31.17 63.13
N GLY A 108 19.08 32.09 62.76
CA GLY A 108 18.75 32.41 61.35
C GLY A 108 19.62 33.52 60.74
N PRO A 109 19.56 33.72 59.41
CA PRO A 109 20.27 34.81 58.74
C PRO A 109 19.81 36.18 59.25
N HIS A 110 20.74 37.13 59.37
CA HIS A 110 20.48 38.46 59.91
C HIS A 110 20.07 39.43 58.83
N TYR A 111 20.89 39.52 57.78
CA TYR A 111 20.63 40.33 56.61
C TYR A 111 20.67 39.49 55.33
N HIS A 112 20.06 39.99 54.26
CA HIS A 112 20.18 39.42 52.94
C HIS A 112 20.15 40.50 51.86
N PHE A 113 20.82 40.24 50.74
CA PHE A 113 20.78 41.11 49.55
C PHE A 113 20.91 40.28 48.28
N GLN A 114 20.53 40.86 47.14
CA GLN A 114 20.60 40.18 45.85
C GLN A 114 21.87 40.55 45.10
N VAL A 115 22.46 39.57 44.41
CA VAL A 115 23.65 39.74 43.58
C VAL A 115 23.34 39.36 42.14
N ILE A 116 24.02 40.01 41.19
CA ILE A 116 23.84 39.78 39.75
C ILE A 116 24.38 38.40 39.34
N SER A 117 25.55 38.02 39.89
CA SER A 117 26.11 36.67 39.73
C SER A 117 26.90 36.25 40.98
N ALA A 118 26.84 34.97 41.30
CA ALA A 118 27.60 34.37 42.40
C ALA A 118 29.11 34.48 42.20
N GLU A 119 29.56 34.39 40.94
CA GLU A 119 30.97 34.43 40.55
C GLU A 119 31.55 35.82 40.73
N SER A 120 30.86 36.88 40.27
CA SER A 120 31.28 38.26 40.46
C SER A 120 31.35 38.61 41.94
N PHE A 121 30.36 38.20 42.72
CA PHE A 121 30.35 38.45 44.16
C PHE A 121 31.51 37.75 44.87
N LYS A 122 31.84 36.51 44.48
CA LYS A 122 32.98 35.79 45.04
C LYS A 122 34.31 36.47 44.71
N GLU A 123 34.50 36.94 43.48
CA GLU A 123 35.70 37.68 43.09
C GLU A 123 35.86 38.98 43.87
N ASP A 124 34.77 39.71 44.09
CA ASP A 124 34.80 40.96 44.85
C ASP A 124 35.05 40.70 46.35
N LEU A 125 34.49 39.63 46.91
CA LEU A 125 34.78 39.18 48.27
C LEU A 125 36.26 38.78 48.43
N ASP A 126 36.82 38.04 47.47
CA ASP A 126 38.22 37.61 47.47
C ASP A 126 39.18 38.82 47.42
N LYS A 127 38.85 39.87 46.66
CA LYS A 127 39.61 41.14 46.63
C LYS A 127 39.56 41.88 47.97
N LEU A 128 38.38 41.96 48.59
CA LEU A 128 38.21 42.64 49.90
C LEU A 128 38.97 41.93 51.02
N GLN A 129 39.13 40.61 50.92
CA GLN A 129 39.83 39.79 51.91
C GLN A 129 41.30 39.47 51.53
N GLU A 130 41.85 40.11 50.49
CA GLU A 130 43.20 39.85 50.00
C GLU A 130 44.26 40.12 51.08
N ASN A 131 44.09 41.19 51.86
CA ASN A 131 44.98 41.61 52.94
C ASN A 131 44.65 40.98 54.32
N VAL A 132 43.65 40.10 54.39
CA VAL A 132 43.24 39.42 55.64
C VAL A 132 43.90 38.03 55.72
N PRO A 133 44.54 37.66 56.86
CA PRO A 133 45.09 36.32 57.07
C PRO A 133 44.06 35.22 56.81
N ARG A 134 44.46 34.11 56.18
CA ARG A 134 43.54 33.04 55.74
C ARG A 134 42.63 32.49 56.85
N GLU A 135 43.08 32.53 58.10
CA GLU A 135 42.35 32.05 59.27
C GLU A 135 41.21 32.98 59.72
N GLN A 136 41.24 34.25 59.31
CA GLN A 136 40.24 35.26 59.64
C GLN A 136 39.32 35.60 58.46
N ARG A 137 39.39 34.84 57.37
CA ARG A 137 38.53 35.04 56.20
C ARG A 137 37.16 34.43 56.44
N VAL A 138 36.13 35.27 56.36
CA VAL A 138 34.72 34.86 56.36
C VAL A 138 34.44 33.86 55.24
N PRO A 139 33.94 32.65 55.55
CA PRO A 139 33.65 31.63 54.54
C PRO A 139 32.34 31.94 53.79
N LEU A 140 32.37 31.75 52.47
CA LEU A 140 31.19 31.77 51.60
C LEU A 140 30.74 30.35 51.27
N THR A 141 29.53 29.99 51.69
CA THR A 141 28.94 28.65 51.50
C THR A 141 27.78 28.69 50.50
N PRO A 142 27.79 27.89 49.43
CA PRO A 142 26.65 27.80 48.52
C PRO A 142 25.57 26.86 49.09
N GLU A 143 24.32 27.33 49.14
CA GLU A 143 23.15 26.53 49.47
C GLU A 143 22.12 26.57 48.31
N THR A 144 21.59 25.41 47.95
CA THR A 144 20.44 25.31 47.04
C THR A 144 19.20 24.99 47.86
N ARG A 145 18.26 25.94 47.95
CA ARG A 145 16.98 25.74 48.65
C ARG A 145 15.87 25.60 47.61
N THR A 146 15.30 24.41 47.53
CA THR A 146 14.14 24.12 46.68
C THR A 146 12.86 24.50 47.42
N GLY A 147 12.02 25.34 46.80
CA GLY A 147 10.73 25.71 47.40
C GLY A 147 9.72 24.58 47.32
N PHE A 148 8.72 24.58 48.20
CA PHE A 148 7.57 23.66 48.07
C PHE A 148 6.84 23.82 46.73
N ALA A 149 6.90 25.00 46.10
CA ALA A 149 6.37 25.24 44.76
C ALA A 149 7.07 24.38 43.68
N ASP A 150 8.38 24.14 43.79
CA ASP A 150 9.13 23.29 42.85
C ASP A 150 8.74 21.81 43.03
N PHE A 151 8.52 21.37 44.27
CA PHE A 151 7.99 20.04 44.55
C PHE A 151 6.61 19.84 43.91
N PHE A 152 5.71 20.83 44.02
CA PHE A 152 4.39 20.77 43.38
C PHE A 152 4.45 20.87 41.85
N PHE A 153 5.38 21.60 41.26
CA PHE A 153 5.53 21.62 39.80
C PHE A 153 6.11 20.29 39.27
N GLN A 154 7.06 19.71 39.99
CA GLN A 154 7.74 18.47 39.59
C GLN A 154 6.86 17.23 39.80
N TRP A 155 6.09 17.17 40.90
CA TRP A 155 5.22 16.04 41.22
C TRP A 155 3.75 16.27 40.87
N GLY A 156 3.31 17.52 40.69
CA GLY A 156 1.92 17.87 40.43
C GLY A 156 1.40 17.27 39.14
N PHE A 157 2.22 17.24 38.08
CA PHE A 157 1.85 16.54 36.83
C PHE A 157 1.64 15.04 37.06
N LEU A 158 2.50 14.39 37.85
CA LEU A 158 2.40 12.96 38.15
C LEU A 158 1.15 12.64 38.99
N ILE A 159 0.86 13.49 39.99
CA ILE A 159 -0.33 13.36 40.86
C ILE A 159 -1.61 13.61 40.06
N LEU A 160 -1.61 14.59 39.15
CA LEU A 160 -2.74 14.89 38.27
C LEU A 160 -2.99 13.77 37.27
N LEU A 161 -1.92 13.15 36.73
CA LEU A 161 -2.02 11.97 35.86
C LEU A 161 -2.58 10.76 36.62
N LEU A 162 -2.09 10.48 37.84
CA LEU A 162 -2.62 9.42 38.71
C LEU A 162 -4.09 9.65 39.06
N PHE A 163 -4.46 10.89 39.38
CA PHE A 163 -5.85 11.26 39.68
C PHE A 163 -6.75 11.16 38.45
N GLY A 164 -6.27 11.61 37.28
CA GLY A 164 -6.96 11.47 36.00
C GLY A 164 -7.17 10.00 35.61
N PHE A 165 -6.16 9.16 35.82
CA PHE A 165 -6.21 7.73 35.60
C PHE A 165 -7.18 7.03 36.59
N TRP A 166 -7.16 7.40 37.87
CA TRP A 166 -8.08 6.88 38.87
C TRP A 166 -9.54 7.27 38.59
N PHE A 167 -9.78 8.51 38.14
CA PHE A 167 -11.11 8.97 37.74
C PHE A 167 -11.60 8.28 36.45
N LEU A 168 -10.71 8.07 35.48
CA LEU A 168 -11.00 7.31 34.26
C LEU A 168 -11.37 5.86 34.60
N MET A 169 -10.58 5.18 35.44
CA MET A 169 -10.87 3.83 35.89
C MET A 169 -12.20 3.74 36.65
N ARG A 170 -12.50 4.70 37.53
CA ARG A 170 -13.78 4.72 38.26
C ARG A 170 -14.99 4.89 37.34
N ARG A 171 -14.83 5.55 36.19
CA ARG A 171 -15.88 5.68 35.16
C ARG A 171 -16.10 4.38 34.37
N VAL A 172 -15.06 3.55 34.23
CA VAL A 172 -15.15 2.26 33.53
C VAL A 172 -15.69 1.15 34.44
N THR A 173 -15.45 1.20 35.76
CA THR A 173 -15.87 0.13 36.69
C THR A 173 -17.26 0.33 37.31
N SER A 174 -17.80 1.56 37.36
CA SER A 174 -19.06 1.86 38.09
C SER A 174 -20.30 2.06 37.19
N GLY A 175 -20.17 1.96 35.86
CA GLY A 175 -21.28 2.19 34.94
C GLY A 175 -21.33 1.14 33.84
N GLY A 176 -22.12 0.07 34.05
CA GLY A 176 -22.87 -0.69 33.03
C GLY A 176 -22.17 -1.18 31.75
N THR A 177 -20.85 -1.13 31.65
CA THR A 177 -20.11 -1.33 30.38
C THR A 177 -18.88 -2.23 30.55
N GLY A 178 -18.85 -3.05 31.62
CA GLY A 178 -17.81 -4.07 31.83
C GLY A 178 -17.94 -5.30 30.91
N GLY A 179 -19.06 -5.45 30.19
CA GLY A 179 -19.27 -6.52 29.22
C GLY A 179 -18.70 -6.27 27.83
N GLN A 180 -18.27 -5.03 27.52
CA GLN A 180 -17.80 -4.68 26.18
C GLN A 180 -16.30 -4.96 25.98
N ILE A 181 -15.50 -4.99 27.06
CA ILE A 181 -14.07 -5.32 27.00
C ILE A 181 -13.87 -6.82 26.70
N PHE A 182 -14.76 -7.69 27.18
CA PHE A 182 -14.75 -9.13 26.86
C PHE A 182 -15.28 -9.47 25.46
N ASN A 183 -15.83 -8.51 24.72
CA ASN A 183 -16.35 -8.70 23.36
C ASN A 183 -15.35 -8.27 22.26
N ILE A 184 -14.14 -7.81 22.62
CA ILE A 184 -13.10 -7.31 21.69
C ILE A 184 -12.49 -8.42 20.81
N GLY A 185 -12.64 -9.70 21.20
CA GLY A 185 -12.10 -10.85 20.46
C GLY A 185 -13.08 -11.59 19.54
N LYS A 186 -14.38 -11.22 19.51
CA LYS A 186 -15.33 -11.85 18.58
C LYS A 186 -15.14 -11.30 17.19
N SER A 187 -15.08 -12.17 16.18
CA SER A 187 -14.96 -11.72 14.80
C SER A 187 -16.19 -10.88 14.44
N LYS A 188 -15.97 -9.63 14.02
CA LYS A 188 -16.95 -8.87 13.23
C LYS A 188 -16.87 -9.33 11.78
N ALA A 189 -16.75 -10.64 11.54
CA ALA A 189 -16.96 -11.15 10.20
C ALA A 189 -18.33 -10.59 9.80
N ALA A 190 -18.39 -9.89 8.67
CA ALA A 190 -19.66 -9.58 8.06
C ALA A 190 -20.26 -10.96 7.73
N LEU A 191 -21.04 -11.49 8.67
CA LEU A 191 -21.97 -12.56 8.43
C LEU A 191 -22.90 -11.97 7.37
N PHE A 192 -22.51 -12.15 6.11
CA PHE A 192 -23.49 -12.33 5.07
C PHE A 192 -24.37 -13.45 5.61
N ASP A 193 -25.55 -13.06 6.08
CA ASP A 193 -26.49 -13.94 6.73
C ASP A 193 -26.60 -15.21 5.90
N ALA A 194 -26.65 -16.35 6.59
CA ALA A 194 -26.87 -17.67 5.98
C ALA A 194 -28.20 -17.74 5.19
N GLU A 195 -29.02 -16.67 5.21
CA GLU A 195 -30.25 -16.51 4.45
C GLU A 195 -30.07 -15.77 3.11
N ASN A 196 -28.95 -15.08 2.86
CA ASN A 196 -28.62 -14.48 1.56
C ASN A 196 -27.55 -15.31 0.86
N LYS A 197 -27.96 -16.42 0.25
CA LYS A 197 -27.14 -17.18 -0.70
C LYS A 197 -26.46 -16.23 -1.69
N VAL A 198 -25.17 -16.43 -1.92
CA VAL A 198 -24.42 -15.67 -2.93
C VAL A 198 -25.08 -15.95 -4.29
N LYS A 199 -25.68 -14.92 -4.90
CA LYS A 199 -26.38 -15.04 -6.19
C LYS A 199 -25.43 -15.09 -7.40
N ILE A 200 -24.15 -14.82 -7.18
CA ILE A 200 -23.13 -14.71 -8.22
C ILE A 200 -22.66 -16.12 -8.57
N THR A 201 -22.63 -16.43 -9.86
CA THR A 201 -22.25 -17.75 -10.42
C THR A 201 -21.13 -17.59 -11.44
N PHE A 202 -20.62 -18.68 -12.03
CA PHE A 202 -19.58 -18.58 -13.07
C PHE A 202 -20.05 -17.85 -14.34
N LYS A 203 -21.37 -17.70 -14.54
CA LYS A 203 -21.95 -16.90 -15.63
C LYS A 203 -21.69 -15.41 -15.50
N ASP A 204 -21.50 -14.93 -14.27
CA ASP A 204 -21.25 -13.50 -13.98
C ASP A 204 -19.76 -13.16 -14.01
N VAL A 205 -18.89 -14.16 -14.19
CA VAL A 205 -17.44 -14.02 -14.32
C VAL A 205 -17.08 -14.29 -15.78
N ALA A 206 -16.38 -13.39 -16.44
CA ALA A 206 -16.01 -13.51 -17.85
C ALA A 206 -14.49 -13.34 -18.03
N GLY A 207 -13.93 -13.89 -19.11
CA GLY A 207 -12.52 -13.74 -19.44
C GLY A 207 -11.52 -14.42 -18.49
N LEU A 208 -11.98 -15.39 -17.68
CA LEU A 208 -11.17 -16.12 -16.69
C LEU A 208 -11.32 -17.65 -16.83
N GLU A 209 -11.40 -18.17 -18.05
CA GLU A 209 -11.71 -19.59 -18.31
C GLU A 209 -10.71 -20.56 -17.69
N GLU A 210 -9.41 -20.26 -17.78
CA GLU A 210 -8.36 -21.10 -17.16
C GLU A 210 -8.49 -21.13 -15.63
N ALA A 211 -8.70 -19.97 -15.01
CA ALA A 211 -8.90 -19.88 -13.58
C ALA A 211 -10.21 -20.56 -13.13
N LYS A 212 -11.28 -20.50 -13.94
CA LYS A 212 -12.54 -21.22 -13.70
C LYS A 212 -12.35 -22.73 -13.73
N GLU A 213 -11.60 -23.26 -14.69
CA GLU A 213 -11.29 -24.69 -14.81
C GLU A 213 -10.58 -25.20 -13.54
N GLU A 214 -9.58 -24.45 -13.04
CA GLU A 214 -8.87 -24.79 -11.80
C GLU A 214 -9.77 -24.75 -10.55
N VAL A 215 -10.67 -23.75 -10.42
CA VAL A 215 -11.59 -23.69 -9.28
C VAL A 215 -12.79 -24.62 -9.41
N GLN A 216 -13.07 -25.16 -10.61
CA GLN A 216 -14.18 -26.09 -10.83
C GLN A 216 -13.99 -27.40 -10.05
N GLU A 217 -12.74 -27.85 -9.87
CA GLU A 217 -12.41 -28.98 -8.99
C GLU A 217 -12.86 -28.73 -7.54
N ILE A 218 -12.66 -27.49 -7.05
CA ILE A 218 -13.06 -27.07 -5.70
C ILE A 218 -14.58 -27.10 -5.56
N VAL A 219 -15.31 -26.63 -6.60
CA VAL A 219 -16.78 -26.69 -6.65
C VAL A 219 -17.27 -28.14 -6.66
N GLU A 220 -16.70 -28.99 -7.51
CA GLU A 220 -17.11 -30.39 -7.60
C GLU A 220 -16.87 -31.13 -6.28
N PHE A 221 -15.77 -30.82 -5.60
CA PHE A 221 -15.49 -31.37 -4.28
C PHE A 221 -16.52 -30.95 -3.23
N LEU A 222 -16.90 -29.67 -3.18
CA LEU A 222 -17.93 -29.20 -2.23
C LEU A 222 -19.30 -29.82 -2.50
N LYS A 223 -19.64 -30.10 -3.77
CA LYS A 223 -20.89 -30.77 -4.16
C LYS A 223 -20.87 -32.28 -3.88
N ASN A 224 -19.78 -32.96 -4.24
CA ASN A 224 -19.67 -34.41 -4.26
C ASN A 224 -18.35 -34.91 -3.63
N PRO A 225 -18.13 -34.72 -2.31
CA PRO A 225 -16.86 -35.03 -1.66
C PRO A 225 -16.52 -36.53 -1.69
N SER A 226 -17.53 -37.41 -1.75
CA SER A 226 -17.35 -38.87 -1.80
C SER A 226 -16.61 -39.36 -3.04
N LYS A 227 -16.77 -38.68 -4.18
CA LYS A 227 -16.10 -39.01 -5.45
C LYS A 227 -14.57 -39.00 -5.29
N PHE A 228 -14.04 -38.05 -4.52
CA PHE A 228 -12.61 -37.86 -4.32
C PHE A 228 -12.07 -38.73 -3.17
N THR A 229 -12.84 -38.92 -2.09
CA THR A 229 -12.39 -39.71 -0.93
C THR A 229 -12.31 -41.21 -1.22
N ILE A 230 -13.20 -41.75 -2.08
CA ILE A 230 -13.17 -43.17 -2.50
C ILE A 230 -11.87 -43.50 -3.23
N LEU A 231 -11.34 -42.56 -4.01
CA LEU A 231 -10.11 -42.73 -4.78
C LEU A 231 -8.83 -42.41 -3.97
N GLY A 232 -8.98 -42.10 -2.68
CA GLY A 232 -7.86 -41.71 -1.80
C GLY A 232 -7.28 -40.32 -2.10
N GLY A 233 -8.00 -39.50 -2.86
CA GLY A 233 -7.60 -38.13 -3.17
C GLY A 233 -7.57 -37.27 -1.91
N LYS A 234 -6.49 -36.50 -1.74
CA LYS A 234 -6.38 -35.51 -0.65
C LYS A 234 -6.98 -34.19 -1.12
N ILE A 235 -7.79 -33.61 -0.26
CA ILE A 235 -8.55 -32.41 -0.55
C ILE A 235 -7.64 -31.19 -0.33
N PRO A 236 -7.59 -30.24 -1.27
CA PRO A 236 -6.85 -29.01 -1.05
C PRO A 236 -7.47 -28.23 0.10
N LYS A 237 -6.66 -27.91 1.10
CA LYS A 237 -7.12 -27.18 2.29
C LYS A 237 -7.30 -25.70 1.99
N GLY A 238 -6.54 -25.18 1.03
CA GLY A 238 -6.72 -23.82 0.56
C GLY A 238 -6.13 -23.55 -0.81
N ALA A 239 -6.67 -22.52 -1.45
CA ALA A 239 -6.15 -22.01 -2.71
C ALA A 239 -5.87 -20.51 -2.59
N LEU A 240 -4.76 -20.08 -3.16
CA LEU A 240 -4.36 -18.68 -3.25
C LEU A 240 -4.64 -18.17 -4.66
N LEU A 241 -5.53 -17.19 -4.77
CA LEU A 241 -5.81 -16.42 -5.97
C LEU A 241 -4.79 -15.28 -6.07
N VAL A 242 -3.95 -15.32 -7.08
CA VAL A 242 -2.85 -14.37 -7.26
C VAL A 242 -3.09 -13.55 -8.51
N GLY A 243 -2.88 -12.24 -8.46
CA GLY A 243 -2.89 -11.44 -9.69
C GLY A 243 -3.06 -9.96 -9.44
N PRO A 244 -2.99 -9.11 -10.48
CA PRO A 244 -3.13 -7.67 -10.35
C PRO A 244 -4.47 -7.23 -9.72
N PRO A 245 -4.55 -6.03 -9.11
CA PRO A 245 -5.82 -5.55 -8.57
C PRO A 245 -6.87 -5.40 -9.67
N GLY A 246 -8.15 -5.65 -9.32
CA GLY A 246 -9.26 -5.46 -10.24
C GLY A 246 -9.48 -6.56 -11.29
N THR A 247 -8.74 -7.67 -11.26
CA THR A 247 -8.92 -8.82 -12.17
C THR A 247 -10.06 -9.78 -11.78
N GLY A 248 -10.81 -9.49 -10.72
CA GLY A 248 -11.98 -10.30 -10.35
C GLY A 248 -11.71 -11.43 -9.35
N LYS A 249 -10.58 -11.45 -8.64
CA LYS A 249 -10.28 -12.45 -7.58
C LYS A 249 -11.43 -12.66 -6.58
N THR A 250 -11.94 -11.57 -5.99
CA THR A 250 -13.06 -11.60 -5.04
C THR A 250 -14.37 -12.03 -5.70
N LEU A 251 -14.56 -11.71 -6.99
CA LEU A 251 -15.75 -12.10 -7.75
C LEU A 251 -15.72 -13.61 -8.06
N LEU A 252 -14.56 -14.15 -8.46
CA LEU A 252 -14.37 -15.58 -8.69
C LEU A 252 -14.60 -16.36 -7.41
N ALA A 253 -14.04 -15.93 -6.27
CA ALA A 253 -14.27 -16.61 -4.98
C ALA A 253 -15.75 -16.67 -4.59
N LYS A 254 -16.51 -15.58 -4.83
CA LYS A 254 -17.96 -15.55 -4.64
C LYS A 254 -18.69 -16.49 -5.60
N ALA A 255 -18.26 -16.53 -6.87
CA ALA A 255 -18.84 -17.41 -7.88
C ALA A 255 -18.62 -18.90 -7.54
N VAL A 256 -17.45 -19.28 -7.02
CA VAL A 256 -17.18 -20.64 -6.53
C VAL A 256 -18.18 -21.04 -5.44
N ALA A 257 -18.44 -20.14 -4.48
CA ALA A 257 -19.42 -20.40 -3.42
C ALA A 257 -20.86 -20.49 -3.93
N GLY A 258 -21.25 -19.61 -4.86
CA GLY A 258 -22.57 -19.62 -5.50
C GLY A 258 -22.79 -20.86 -6.36
N GLU A 259 -21.77 -21.30 -7.10
CA GLU A 259 -21.81 -22.53 -7.88
C GLU A 259 -21.93 -23.77 -6.99
N ALA A 260 -21.18 -23.81 -5.88
CA ALA A 260 -21.24 -24.90 -4.90
C ALA A 260 -22.50 -24.87 -3.99
N ASP A 261 -23.25 -23.76 -3.99
CA ASP A 261 -24.40 -23.50 -3.10
C ASP A 261 -24.05 -23.65 -1.60
N VAL A 262 -22.88 -23.16 -1.19
CA VAL A 262 -22.38 -23.23 0.20
C VAL A 262 -22.26 -21.85 0.86
N PRO A 263 -22.30 -21.75 2.20
CA PRO A 263 -22.04 -20.50 2.91
C PRO A 263 -20.66 -19.91 2.58
N PHE A 264 -20.60 -18.58 2.45
CA PHE A 264 -19.39 -17.82 2.13
C PHE A 264 -19.05 -16.82 3.25
N PHE A 265 -17.92 -17.01 3.90
CA PHE A 265 -17.38 -16.08 4.90
C PHE A 265 -16.34 -15.19 4.23
N SER A 266 -16.55 -13.87 4.19
CA SER A 266 -15.62 -12.91 3.57
C SER A 266 -14.99 -12.03 4.63
N LEU A 267 -13.66 -11.99 4.70
CA LEU A 267 -12.89 -11.13 5.59
C LEU A 267 -11.74 -10.49 4.83
N SER A 268 -11.31 -9.30 5.27
CA SER A 268 -10.08 -8.69 4.78
C SER A 268 -8.91 -9.10 5.66
N GLY A 269 -7.72 -9.29 5.08
CA GLY A 269 -6.48 -9.54 5.81
C GLY A 269 -6.17 -8.41 6.81
N SER A 270 -6.54 -7.18 6.47
CA SER A 270 -6.42 -6.02 7.36
C SER A 270 -7.36 -6.07 8.57
N ASP A 271 -8.46 -6.83 8.53
CA ASP A 271 -9.37 -7.00 9.69
C ASP A 271 -8.71 -7.78 10.85
N PHE A 272 -7.58 -8.43 10.58
CA PHE A 272 -6.82 -9.18 11.57
C PHE A 272 -5.62 -8.41 12.13
N VAL A 273 -5.31 -7.22 11.60
CA VAL A 273 -4.20 -6.37 12.06
C VAL A 273 -4.76 -5.32 13.02
N GLU A 274 -4.44 -5.44 14.30
CA GLU A 274 -4.94 -4.57 15.35
C GLU A 274 -3.80 -4.06 16.26
N MET A 275 -4.03 -2.93 16.95
CA MET A 275 -3.04 -2.38 17.90
C MET A 275 -2.87 -3.24 19.16
N PHE A 276 -3.81 -4.13 19.45
CA PHE A 276 -3.81 -4.96 20.65
C PHE A 276 -3.30 -6.37 20.34
N VAL A 277 -2.20 -6.74 20.97
CA VAL A 277 -1.58 -8.08 20.83
C VAL A 277 -2.60 -9.18 21.14
N GLY A 278 -2.72 -10.14 20.23
CA GLY A 278 -3.56 -11.33 20.40
C GLY A 278 -5.04 -11.17 20.02
N VAL A 279 -5.49 -9.96 19.68
CA VAL A 279 -6.86 -9.75 19.17
C VAL A 279 -7.04 -10.37 17.79
N GLY A 280 -6.08 -10.18 16.87
CA GLY A 280 -6.11 -10.82 15.55
C GLY A 280 -6.15 -12.35 15.65
N ALA A 281 -5.26 -12.95 16.45
CA ALA A 281 -5.26 -14.39 16.71
C ALA A 281 -6.58 -14.92 17.30
N ALA A 282 -7.23 -14.17 18.20
CA ALA A 282 -8.54 -14.56 18.74
C ALA A 282 -9.64 -14.55 17.66
N ARG A 283 -9.64 -13.55 16.77
CA ARG A 283 -10.58 -13.48 15.63
C ARG A 283 -10.40 -14.63 14.65
N VAL A 284 -9.15 -15.02 14.36
CA VAL A 284 -8.84 -16.18 13.52
C VAL A 284 -9.47 -17.44 14.10
N ARG A 285 -9.28 -17.73 15.39
CA ARG A 285 -9.87 -18.91 16.04
C ARG A 285 -11.40 -18.88 16.03
N ASP A 286 -11.99 -17.72 16.30
CA ASP A 286 -13.45 -17.56 16.28
C ASP A 286 -14.04 -17.77 14.88
N LEU A 287 -13.39 -17.23 13.84
CA LEU A 287 -13.75 -17.45 12.44
C LEU A 287 -13.78 -18.94 12.09
N PHE A 288 -12.70 -19.66 12.42
CA PHE A 288 -12.62 -21.10 12.12
C PHE A 288 -13.61 -21.92 12.95
N LYS A 289 -13.92 -21.52 14.18
CA LYS A 289 -14.98 -22.14 14.98
C LYS A 289 -16.35 -21.97 14.33
N GLN A 290 -16.67 -20.79 13.81
CA GLN A 290 -17.93 -20.52 13.11
C GLN A 290 -18.01 -21.27 11.77
N ALA A 291 -16.92 -21.33 11.02
CA ALA A 291 -16.85 -22.09 9.76
C ALA A 291 -17.06 -23.59 9.99
N LYS A 292 -16.41 -24.18 11.00
CA LYS A 292 -16.62 -25.59 11.41
C LYS A 292 -18.09 -25.89 11.70
N ALA A 293 -18.81 -24.97 12.32
CA ALA A 293 -20.23 -25.15 12.65
C ALA A 293 -21.17 -25.07 11.43
N LYS A 294 -20.70 -24.50 10.31
CA LYS A 294 -21.49 -24.32 9.07
C LYS A 294 -20.90 -25.06 7.86
N ALA A 295 -20.05 -26.06 8.09
CA ALA A 295 -19.47 -26.86 7.02
C ALA A 295 -20.58 -27.68 6.29
N PRO A 296 -20.49 -27.88 4.96
CA PRO A 296 -19.43 -27.39 4.07
C PRO A 296 -19.55 -25.89 3.79
N CYS A 297 -18.43 -25.16 3.80
CA CYS A 297 -18.40 -23.71 3.57
C CYS A 297 -17.05 -23.22 3.02
N ILE A 298 -17.05 -22.00 2.49
CA ILE A 298 -15.83 -21.33 2.02
C ILE A 298 -15.49 -20.15 2.94
N ILE A 299 -14.23 -20.07 3.35
CA ILE A 299 -13.64 -18.89 3.99
C ILE A 299 -12.81 -18.16 2.94
N PHE A 300 -13.14 -16.90 2.66
CA PHE A 300 -12.40 -16.02 1.77
C PHE A 300 -11.67 -14.94 2.57
N ILE A 301 -10.35 -14.86 2.39
CA ILE A 301 -9.50 -13.81 2.98
C ILE A 301 -8.90 -12.96 1.85
N ASP A 302 -9.41 -11.75 1.68
CA ASP A 302 -8.83 -10.79 0.73
C ASP A 302 -7.57 -10.14 1.32
N GLU A 303 -6.67 -9.61 0.49
CA GLU A 303 -5.43 -8.93 0.94
C GLU A 303 -4.65 -9.73 2.01
N ILE A 304 -4.46 -11.04 1.80
CA ILE A 304 -3.79 -11.92 2.77
C ILE A 304 -2.38 -11.44 3.10
N ASP A 305 -1.74 -10.66 2.22
CA ASP A 305 -0.43 -10.02 2.44
C ASP A 305 -0.40 -9.07 3.64
N ALA A 306 -1.53 -8.54 4.08
CA ALA A 306 -1.62 -7.75 5.31
C ALA A 306 -1.13 -8.54 6.54
N ILE A 307 -1.47 -9.82 6.66
CA ILE A 307 -0.99 -10.72 7.74
C ILE A 307 0.08 -11.71 7.28
N GLY A 308 0.20 -11.93 5.97
CA GLY A 308 1.02 -12.96 5.36
C GLY A 308 2.41 -12.53 4.89
N ARG A 309 2.70 -11.24 4.71
CA ARG A 309 4.05 -10.71 4.44
C ARG A 309 5.19 -11.36 5.27
N HIS A 310 6.26 -11.75 4.59
CA HIS A 310 7.53 -12.22 5.14
C HIS A 310 8.17 -11.25 6.14
N ARG A 311 8.95 -11.81 7.07
CA ARG A 311 9.76 -11.05 8.02
C ARG A 311 10.80 -10.21 7.29
N SER A 312 10.61 -8.89 7.25
CA SER A 312 11.70 -7.98 6.92
C SER A 312 12.78 -8.09 7.99
N ARG A 313 14.00 -8.49 7.60
CA ARG A 313 15.20 -8.51 8.46
C ARG A 313 15.69 -7.07 8.81
N GLY A 314 14.77 -6.18 9.19
CA GLY A 314 15.02 -4.78 9.50
C GLY A 314 14.68 -4.47 10.96
N ALA A 315 15.66 -3.91 11.68
CA ALA A 315 15.69 -3.72 13.12
C ALA A 315 14.73 -2.62 13.63
N THR A 316 13.47 -2.97 13.89
CA THR A 316 12.59 -2.12 14.74
C THR A 316 11.84 -3.00 15.75
N PRO A 317 12.25 -3.01 17.04
CA PRO A 317 11.56 -3.79 18.06
C PRO A 317 10.14 -3.25 18.29
N GLY A 318 9.13 -4.11 18.16
CA GLY A 318 7.77 -3.85 18.68
C GLY A 318 6.62 -3.69 17.68
N GLY A 319 6.89 -3.63 16.36
CA GLY A 319 5.82 -3.49 15.34
C GLY A 319 5.33 -4.79 14.70
N ASN A 320 6.13 -5.85 14.72
CA ASN A 320 5.86 -7.09 13.97
C ASN A 320 5.17 -8.19 14.79
N ASP A 321 5.12 -8.08 16.12
CA ASP A 321 4.76 -9.20 16.99
C ASP A 321 3.27 -9.58 16.91
N GLU A 322 2.37 -8.62 16.72
CA GLU A 322 0.92 -8.90 16.61
C GLU A 322 0.60 -9.65 15.31
N ARG A 323 1.15 -9.14 14.20
CA ARG A 323 1.00 -9.71 12.87
C ARG A 323 1.55 -11.12 12.78
N GLU A 324 2.74 -11.36 13.35
CA GLU A 324 3.35 -12.70 13.42
C GLU A 324 2.50 -13.67 14.27
N ASN A 325 1.97 -13.22 15.40
CA ASN A 325 1.11 -14.04 16.25
C ASN A 325 -0.21 -14.42 15.55
N THR A 326 -0.81 -13.47 14.85
CA THR A 326 -2.02 -13.68 14.05
C THR A 326 -1.76 -14.66 12.90
N LEU A 327 -0.64 -14.49 12.17
CA LEU A 327 -0.22 -15.40 11.11
C LEU A 327 -0.02 -16.83 11.64
N ASN A 328 0.72 -16.99 12.73
CA ASN A 328 0.93 -18.31 13.33
C ASN A 328 -0.38 -18.96 13.77
N SER A 329 -1.33 -18.17 14.31
CA SER A 329 -2.66 -18.70 14.65
C SER A 329 -3.43 -19.17 13.43
N LEU A 330 -3.32 -18.47 12.29
CA LEU A 330 -3.91 -18.92 11.02
C LEU A 330 -3.29 -20.23 10.56
N LEU A 331 -1.96 -20.34 10.59
CA LEU A 331 -1.25 -21.57 10.22
C LEU A 331 -1.63 -22.77 11.09
N VAL A 332 -1.74 -22.57 12.40
CA VAL A 332 -2.16 -23.63 13.35
C VAL A 332 -3.59 -24.07 13.08
N GLU A 333 -4.52 -23.14 12.80
CA GLU A 333 -5.89 -23.51 12.47
C GLU A 333 -5.94 -24.27 11.13
N MET A 334 -5.21 -23.84 10.09
CA MET A 334 -5.12 -24.54 8.79
C MET A 334 -4.59 -25.98 8.92
N ASP A 335 -3.52 -26.15 9.70
CA ASP A 335 -2.92 -27.47 9.94
C ASP A 335 -3.85 -28.36 10.79
N GLY A 336 -4.62 -27.75 11.70
CA GLY A 336 -5.52 -28.42 12.65
C GLY A 336 -6.81 -29.02 12.07
N PHE A 337 -7.12 -28.81 10.78
CA PHE A 337 -8.25 -29.45 10.12
C PHE A 337 -7.96 -30.89 9.69
N ALA A 338 -8.88 -31.79 10.01
CA ALA A 338 -8.98 -33.06 9.31
C ALA A 338 -9.39 -32.81 7.85
N THR A 339 -8.84 -33.59 6.93
CA THR A 339 -8.98 -33.39 5.47
C THR A 339 -10.44 -33.51 5.01
N ASP A 340 -11.31 -34.13 5.82
CA ASP A 340 -12.72 -34.40 5.59
C ASP A 340 -13.69 -33.34 6.15
N SER A 341 -13.19 -32.27 6.77
CA SER A 341 -14.02 -31.27 7.47
C SER A 341 -14.91 -30.40 6.57
N GLY A 342 -14.74 -30.46 5.24
CA GLY A 342 -15.59 -29.73 4.27
C GLY A 342 -15.41 -28.20 4.28
N VAL A 343 -14.35 -27.69 4.91
CA VAL A 343 -14.02 -26.26 4.96
C VAL A 343 -12.87 -25.97 4.01
N ILE A 344 -13.06 -25.01 3.10
CA ILE A 344 -12.03 -24.61 2.12
C ILE A 344 -11.67 -23.14 2.33
N ILE A 345 -10.38 -22.84 2.31
CA ILE A 345 -9.86 -21.50 2.51
C ILE A 345 -9.38 -20.94 1.16
N LEU A 346 -10.07 -19.93 0.65
CA LEU A 346 -9.61 -19.14 -0.49
C LEU A 346 -8.97 -17.86 0.03
N ALA A 347 -7.79 -17.51 -0.48
CA ALA A 347 -7.15 -16.25 -0.18
C ALA A 347 -6.82 -15.49 -1.46
N ALA A 348 -6.80 -14.16 -1.41
CA ALA A 348 -6.41 -13.34 -2.54
C ALA A 348 -5.23 -12.42 -2.17
N THR A 349 -4.29 -12.26 -3.10
CA THR A 349 -3.22 -11.26 -2.97
C THR A 349 -2.87 -10.63 -4.33
N ASN A 350 -2.38 -9.40 -4.27
CA ASN A 350 -1.74 -8.74 -5.42
C ASN A 350 -0.21 -8.90 -5.40
N ARG A 351 0.36 -9.42 -4.30
CA ARG A 351 1.81 -9.42 -4.02
C ARG A 351 2.29 -10.78 -3.49
N PRO A 352 2.26 -11.83 -4.32
CA PRO A 352 2.65 -13.18 -3.90
C PRO A 352 4.11 -13.25 -3.45
N ASP A 353 4.97 -12.42 -4.03
CA ASP A 353 6.40 -12.26 -3.72
C ASP A 353 6.66 -11.87 -2.26
N THR A 354 5.72 -11.13 -1.66
CA THR A 354 5.87 -10.68 -0.28
C THR A 354 5.40 -11.70 0.74
N LEU A 355 4.62 -12.71 0.35
CA LEU A 355 3.97 -13.65 1.28
C LEU A 355 4.93 -14.67 1.87
N ASP A 356 4.73 -15.00 3.15
CA ASP A 356 5.53 -15.99 3.85
C ASP A 356 5.42 -17.36 3.19
N SER A 357 6.56 -17.89 2.72
CA SER A 357 6.75 -19.27 2.28
C SER A 357 6.07 -20.33 3.13
N ALA A 358 5.87 -20.09 4.44
CA ALA A 358 5.14 -20.96 5.34
C ALA A 358 3.67 -21.13 4.91
N LEU A 359 3.02 -20.08 4.39
CA LEU A 359 1.65 -20.13 3.89
C LEU A 359 1.52 -21.00 2.62
N LEU A 360 2.58 -21.04 1.80
CA LEU A 360 2.62 -21.75 0.51
C LEU A 360 3.03 -23.22 0.63
N ARG A 361 3.21 -23.74 1.86
CA ARG A 361 3.60 -25.14 2.06
C ARG A 361 2.42 -26.09 1.80
N PRO A 362 2.67 -27.32 1.32
CA PRO A 362 1.63 -28.33 1.15
C PRO A 362 0.80 -28.52 2.43
N GLY A 363 -0.53 -28.56 2.28
CA GLY A 363 -1.48 -28.63 3.40
C GLY A 363 -1.98 -27.26 3.91
N ARG A 364 -1.54 -26.15 3.31
CA ARG A 364 -2.02 -24.79 3.60
C ARG A 364 -2.64 -24.15 2.36
N PHE A 365 -1.94 -23.24 1.67
CA PHE A 365 -2.29 -22.82 0.32
C PHE A 365 -1.49 -23.64 -0.68
N ASP A 366 -1.97 -24.86 -0.90
CA ASP A 366 -1.34 -25.86 -1.75
C ASP A 366 -1.64 -25.64 -3.25
N ARG A 367 -2.71 -24.91 -3.57
CA ARG A 367 -3.02 -24.44 -4.92
C ARG A 367 -2.74 -22.95 -5.05
N GLN A 368 -2.07 -22.56 -6.13
CA GLN A 368 -1.91 -21.16 -6.52
C GLN A 368 -2.53 -21.00 -7.90
N ILE A 369 -3.52 -20.13 -8.00
CA ILE A 369 -4.28 -19.87 -9.23
C ILE A 369 -3.95 -18.44 -9.64
N SER A 370 -3.25 -18.30 -10.76
CA SER A 370 -2.96 -16.99 -11.35
C SER A 370 -4.21 -16.44 -12.02
N ILE A 371 -4.49 -15.17 -11.79
CA ILE A 371 -5.60 -14.41 -12.39
C ILE A 371 -4.99 -13.15 -12.99
N ASP A 372 -4.55 -13.32 -14.22
CA ASP A 372 -3.91 -12.27 -14.99
C ASP A 372 -4.92 -11.27 -15.56
N LYS A 373 -4.41 -10.23 -16.21
CA LYS A 373 -5.27 -9.28 -16.92
C LYS A 373 -5.89 -10.00 -18.13
N PRO A 374 -7.17 -9.71 -18.45
CA PRO A 374 -7.84 -10.34 -19.57
C PRO A 374 -7.19 -9.96 -20.91
N ASP A 375 -7.11 -10.94 -21.80
CA ASP A 375 -6.77 -10.78 -23.21
C ASP A 375 -7.89 -10.01 -23.96
N ILE A 376 -7.69 -9.74 -25.23
CA ILE A 376 -8.68 -8.99 -26.02
C ILE A 376 -10.06 -9.68 -26.10
N ASN A 377 -10.08 -11.01 -26.16
CA ASN A 377 -11.32 -11.79 -26.19
C ASN A 377 -12.01 -11.78 -24.81
N GLY A 378 -11.27 -12.02 -23.73
CA GLY A 378 -11.75 -11.92 -22.37
C GLY A 378 -12.27 -10.53 -22.04
N ARG A 379 -11.62 -9.45 -22.52
CA ARG A 379 -12.16 -8.08 -22.40
C ARG A 379 -13.50 -7.95 -23.13
N THR A 380 -13.64 -8.51 -24.33
CA THR A 380 -14.91 -8.51 -25.07
C THR A 380 -16.03 -9.20 -24.28
N GLU A 381 -15.75 -10.35 -23.67
CA GLU A 381 -16.72 -11.05 -22.81
C GLU A 381 -17.08 -10.24 -21.56
N ILE A 382 -16.09 -9.63 -20.91
CA ILE A 382 -16.32 -8.76 -19.74
C ILE A 382 -17.18 -7.55 -20.11
N PHE A 383 -16.93 -6.93 -21.28
CA PHE A 383 -17.80 -5.88 -21.79
C PHE A 383 -19.22 -6.41 -21.97
N ASN A 384 -19.43 -7.57 -22.60
CA ASN A 384 -20.77 -8.13 -22.79
C ASN A 384 -21.54 -8.30 -21.47
N VAL A 385 -20.87 -8.74 -20.39
CA VAL A 385 -21.47 -8.84 -19.05
C VAL A 385 -21.89 -7.46 -18.52
N HIS A 386 -21.02 -6.45 -18.61
CA HIS A 386 -21.29 -5.12 -18.08
C HIS A 386 -22.18 -4.23 -18.98
N LEU A 387 -22.29 -4.57 -20.25
CA LEU A 387 -23.18 -3.94 -21.22
C LEU A 387 -24.64 -4.41 -21.07
N GLY A 388 -24.86 -5.66 -20.64
CA GLY A 388 -26.19 -6.25 -20.43
C GLY A 388 -27.20 -5.40 -19.63
N PRO A 389 -26.83 -4.79 -18.49
CA PRO A 389 -27.76 -3.93 -17.72
C PRO A 389 -27.98 -2.52 -18.29
N LEU A 390 -27.20 -2.10 -19.30
CA LEU A 390 -27.27 -0.75 -19.85
C LEU A 390 -28.28 -0.64 -21.01
N THR A 391 -28.91 0.53 -21.15
CA THR A 391 -29.72 0.84 -22.34
C THR A 391 -28.82 1.40 -23.42
N LEU A 392 -28.49 0.59 -24.42
CA LEU A 392 -27.51 0.89 -25.46
C LEU A 392 -28.17 1.33 -26.78
N ALA A 393 -27.47 2.20 -27.51
CA ALA A 393 -27.76 2.48 -28.90
C ALA A 393 -27.21 1.34 -29.80
N PRO A 394 -27.77 1.14 -31.01
CA PRO A 394 -27.44 -0.01 -31.87
C PRO A 394 -26.03 0.03 -32.47
N ASP A 395 -25.30 1.13 -32.32
CA ASP A 395 -23.95 1.35 -32.83
C ASP A 395 -22.83 0.86 -31.89
N VAL A 396 -23.16 0.46 -30.66
CA VAL A 396 -22.20 0.03 -29.64
C VAL A 396 -21.71 -1.40 -29.91
N ASP A 397 -20.40 -1.56 -30.07
CA ASP A 397 -19.76 -2.85 -30.34
C ASP A 397 -18.68 -3.18 -29.28
N ALA A 398 -18.91 -4.25 -28.52
CA ALA A 398 -18.00 -4.73 -27.49
C ALA A 398 -16.60 -5.05 -28.02
N LYS A 399 -16.48 -5.55 -29.26
CA LYS A 399 -15.17 -5.89 -29.85
C LYS A 399 -14.32 -4.64 -30.07
N LYS A 400 -14.94 -3.55 -30.51
CA LYS A 400 -14.25 -2.25 -30.69
C LYS A 400 -13.81 -1.66 -29.36
N LEU A 401 -14.65 -1.77 -28.32
CA LEU A 401 -14.33 -1.30 -26.97
C LEU A 401 -13.16 -2.10 -26.36
N ALA A 402 -13.15 -3.42 -26.52
CA ALA A 402 -12.07 -4.28 -26.05
C ALA A 402 -10.72 -3.96 -26.71
N ALA A 403 -10.75 -3.61 -28.01
CA ALA A 403 -9.58 -3.21 -28.76
C ALA A 403 -9.06 -1.81 -28.37
N GLN A 404 -9.95 -0.92 -27.89
CA GLN A 404 -9.63 0.42 -27.37
C GLN A 404 -9.23 0.45 -25.89
N THR A 405 -9.23 -0.70 -25.20
CA THR A 405 -8.90 -0.80 -23.77
C THR A 405 -7.79 -1.82 -23.49
N PRO A 406 -6.65 -1.78 -24.20
CA PRO A 406 -5.54 -2.68 -23.95
C PRO A 406 -5.04 -2.57 -22.51
N GLY A 407 -4.79 -3.72 -21.89
CA GLY A 407 -4.26 -3.81 -20.53
C GLY A 407 -5.26 -3.45 -19.43
N PHE A 408 -6.53 -3.20 -19.75
CA PHE A 408 -7.58 -2.98 -18.76
C PHE A 408 -7.96 -4.28 -18.06
N ALA A 409 -8.05 -4.22 -16.74
CA ALA A 409 -8.64 -5.25 -15.89
C ALA A 409 -10.17 -5.13 -15.86
N GLY A 410 -10.85 -6.18 -15.39
CA GLY A 410 -12.32 -6.21 -15.35
C GLY A 410 -12.94 -5.05 -14.56
N ALA A 411 -12.31 -4.63 -13.46
CA ALA A 411 -12.77 -3.46 -12.69
C ALA A 411 -12.69 -2.15 -13.48
N GLU A 412 -11.68 -1.97 -14.33
CA GLU A 412 -11.51 -0.77 -15.16
C GLU A 412 -12.57 -0.76 -16.28
N ILE A 413 -12.86 -1.92 -16.88
CA ILE A 413 -13.95 -2.09 -17.86
C ILE A 413 -15.33 -1.80 -17.25
N ALA A 414 -15.59 -2.31 -16.05
CA ALA A 414 -16.82 -2.01 -15.31
C ALA A 414 -16.96 -0.50 -15.05
N ASN A 415 -15.83 0.16 -14.73
CA ASN A 415 -15.80 1.60 -14.53
C ASN A 415 -16.05 2.38 -15.83
N VAL A 416 -15.49 1.94 -16.97
CA VAL A 416 -15.78 2.53 -18.30
C VAL A 416 -17.27 2.46 -18.60
N CYS A 417 -17.91 1.30 -18.39
CA CYS A 417 -19.34 1.12 -18.64
C CYS A 417 -20.19 2.05 -17.76
N ASN A 418 -19.84 2.18 -16.48
CA ASN A 418 -20.51 3.07 -15.55
C ASN A 418 -20.31 4.56 -15.91
N GLU A 419 -19.09 4.97 -16.25
CA GLU A 419 -18.79 6.34 -16.66
C GLU A 419 -19.47 6.72 -17.97
N ALA A 420 -19.58 5.79 -18.94
CA ALA A 420 -20.32 6.01 -20.18
C ALA A 420 -21.80 6.30 -19.90
N ALA A 421 -22.42 5.52 -19.00
CA ALA A 421 -23.79 5.76 -18.55
C ALA A 421 -23.95 7.12 -17.85
N LEU A 422 -23.00 7.51 -16.99
CA LEU A 422 -23.01 8.82 -16.32
C LEU A 422 -22.79 10.00 -17.29
N ILE A 423 -21.99 9.83 -18.33
CA ILE A 423 -21.80 10.82 -19.40
C ILE A 423 -23.09 10.99 -20.20
N ALA A 424 -23.70 9.88 -20.63
CA ALA A 424 -24.97 9.87 -21.34
C ALA A 424 -26.08 10.53 -20.51
N ALA A 425 -26.16 10.20 -19.22
CA ALA A 425 -27.11 10.79 -18.28
C ALA A 425 -26.91 12.31 -18.11
N ARG A 426 -25.66 12.78 -17.98
CA ARG A 426 -25.35 14.23 -17.92
C ARG A 426 -25.77 14.98 -19.19
N ARG A 427 -25.74 14.30 -20.34
CA ARG A 427 -26.21 14.82 -21.64
C ARG A 427 -27.72 14.66 -21.83
N ASN A 428 -28.46 14.13 -20.84
CA ASN A 428 -29.88 13.81 -20.92
C ASN A 428 -30.24 12.89 -22.11
N LYS A 429 -29.33 11.98 -22.49
CA LYS A 429 -29.59 10.97 -23.52
C LYS A 429 -30.49 9.85 -22.97
N LYS A 430 -31.23 9.19 -23.86
CA LYS A 430 -32.10 8.04 -23.52
C LYS A 430 -31.39 6.69 -23.59
N ALA A 431 -30.31 6.62 -24.35
CA ALA A 431 -29.47 5.44 -24.53
C ALA A 431 -28.01 5.88 -24.59
N VAL A 432 -27.10 4.99 -24.19
CA VAL A 432 -25.64 5.20 -24.25
C VAL A 432 -25.16 4.83 -25.65
N ASP A 433 -24.46 5.75 -26.32
CA ASP A 433 -23.89 5.54 -27.67
C ASP A 433 -22.38 5.30 -27.64
N GLN A 434 -21.81 4.97 -28.81
CA GLN A 434 -20.37 4.69 -28.92
C GLN A 434 -19.51 5.89 -28.52
N GLN A 435 -19.98 7.13 -28.73
CA GLN A 435 -19.23 8.33 -28.35
C GLN A 435 -19.14 8.47 -26.82
N ASP A 436 -20.21 8.15 -26.08
CA ASP A 436 -20.17 8.17 -24.62
C ASP A 436 -19.18 7.15 -24.05
N PHE A 437 -19.03 5.98 -24.69
CA PHE A 437 -17.98 5.02 -24.35
C PHE A 437 -16.58 5.54 -24.68
N ASN A 438 -16.38 6.12 -25.86
CA ASN A 438 -15.09 6.71 -26.24
C ASN A 438 -14.67 7.81 -25.22
N ASP A 439 -15.62 8.67 -24.82
CA ASP A 439 -15.39 9.71 -23.81
C ASP A 439 -15.09 9.13 -22.42
N ALA A 440 -15.71 8.00 -22.08
CA ALA A 440 -15.49 7.28 -20.82
C ALA A 440 -14.11 6.61 -20.79
N VAL A 441 -13.69 5.94 -21.87
CA VAL A 441 -12.34 5.37 -22.00
C VAL A 441 -11.30 6.46 -21.80
N ASP A 442 -11.44 7.59 -22.48
CA ASP A 442 -10.50 8.71 -22.35
C ASP A 442 -10.45 9.29 -20.95
N ARG A 443 -11.58 9.25 -20.24
CA ARG A 443 -11.68 9.72 -18.86
C ARG A 443 -11.03 8.74 -17.88
N VAL A 444 -11.13 7.44 -18.12
CA VAL A 444 -10.48 6.42 -17.29
C VAL A 444 -8.95 6.44 -17.51
N ILE A 445 -8.49 6.63 -18.75
CA ILE A 445 -7.05 6.70 -19.08
C ILE A 445 -6.44 8.04 -18.65
N GLY A 446 -6.93 9.15 -19.23
CA GLY A 446 -6.31 10.47 -19.07
C GLY A 446 -6.83 11.27 -17.86
N GLY A 447 -7.93 10.84 -17.25
CA GLY A 447 -8.60 11.58 -16.19
C GLY A 447 -9.55 12.66 -16.69
N LEU A 448 -9.86 13.61 -15.81
CA LEU A 448 -10.76 14.74 -16.11
C LEU A 448 -10.18 15.61 -17.23
N GLU A 449 -11.00 15.85 -18.26
CA GLU A 449 -10.73 16.84 -19.30
C GLU A 449 -10.68 18.24 -18.70
N LYS A 450 -9.59 18.97 -18.95
CA LYS A 450 -9.41 20.34 -18.44
C LYS A 450 -9.92 21.36 -19.45
N LYS A 451 -11.24 21.50 -19.57
CA LYS A 451 -11.89 22.48 -20.46
C LYS A 451 -11.43 23.93 -20.24
N ASN A 452 -11.02 24.27 -19.02
CA ASN A 452 -10.57 25.63 -18.66
C ASN A 452 -9.06 25.84 -18.81
N LYS A 453 -8.28 24.82 -19.19
CA LYS A 453 -6.84 25.00 -19.45
C LYS A 453 -6.70 25.61 -20.84
N ILE A 454 -6.51 26.93 -20.88
CA ILE A 454 -6.23 27.65 -22.13
C ILE A 454 -4.84 27.23 -22.58
N ILE A 455 -4.77 26.41 -23.63
CA ILE A 455 -3.53 26.06 -24.32
C ILE A 455 -3.31 27.09 -25.42
N SER A 456 -2.11 27.64 -25.51
CA SER A 456 -1.80 28.59 -26.58
C SER A 456 -1.84 27.87 -27.95
N PRO A 457 -2.22 28.54 -29.05
CA PRO A 457 -2.21 27.92 -30.37
C PRO A 457 -0.83 27.35 -30.75
N GLU A 458 0.25 27.98 -30.27
CA GLU A 458 1.63 27.50 -30.46
C GLU A 458 1.90 26.21 -29.69
N GLU A 459 1.48 26.12 -28.42
CA GLU A 459 1.59 24.89 -27.64
C GLU A 459 0.75 23.76 -28.24
N LYS A 460 -0.48 24.05 -28.67
CA LYS A 460 -1.36 23.07 -29.32
C LYS A 460 -0.70 22.53 -30.60
N LYS A 461 -0.02 23.41 -31.35
CA LYS A 461 0.77 23.03 -32.53
C LYS A 461 1.92 22.10 -32.15
N ILE A 462 2.71 22.43 -31.13
CA ILE A 462 3.82 21.56 -30.68
C ILE A 462 3.31 20.17 -30.30
N VAL A 463 2.22 20.10 -29.52
CA VAL A 463 1.61 18.82 -29.12
C VAL A 463 1.11 18.04 -30.32
N ALA A 464 0.45 18.68 -31.30
CA ALA A 464 -0.03 17.99 -32.49
C ALA A 464 1.09 17.36 -33.32
N TYR A 465 2.21 18.06 -33.51
CA TYR A 465 3.37 17.49 -34.21
C TYR A 465 4.08 16.42 -33.38
N HIS A 466 4.12 16.56 -32.05
CA HIS A 466 4.65 15.55 -31.14
C HIS A 466 3.86 14.23 -31.26
N GLU A 467 2.54 14.29 -31.11
CA GLU A 467 1.68 13.11 -31.21
C GLU A 467 1.64 12.53 -32.63
N ALA A 468 1.73 13.37 -33.67
CA ALA A 468 1.87 12.91 -35.05
C ALA A 468 3.20 12.16 -35.27
N GLY A 469 4.29 12.60 -34.63
CA GLY A 469 5.59 11.92 -34.68
C GLY A 469 5.51 10.48 -34.17
N HIS A 470 4.86 10.29 -33.03
CA HIS A 470 4.53 8.98 -32.47
C HIS A 470 3.68 8.13 -33.42
N ALA A 471 2.60 8.70 -33.98
CA ALA A 471 1.69 8.02 -34.90
C ALA A 471 2.39 7.53 -36.17
N ILE A 472 3.18 8.39 -36.82
CA ILE A 472 3.89 8.07 -38.06
C ILE A 472 5.01 7.06 -37.80
N ALA A 473 5.79 7.23 -36.72
CA ALA A 473 6.81 6.26 -36.36
C ALA A 473 6.19 4.87 -36.13
N GLY A 474 5.11 4.78 -35.35
CA GLY A 474 4.40 3.51 -35.12
C GLY A 474 3.80 2.90 -36.39
N TRP A 475 3.38 3.71 -37.36
CA TRP A 475 2.81 3.23 -38.62
C TRP A 475 3.86 2.61 -39.55
N PHE A 476 5.00 3.28 -39.71
CA PHE A 476 6.04 2.89 -40.67
C PHE A 476 7.14 1.99 -40.10
N LEU A 477 7.16 1.73 -38.80
CA LEU A 477 8.00 0.69 -38.19
C LEU A 477 7.30 -0.67 -38.24
N GLU A 478 8.05 -1.71 -38.60
CA GLU A 478 7.51 -3.06 -38.83
C GLU A 478 7.01 -3.70 -37.54
N HIS A 479 7.82 -3.59 -36.49
CA HIS A 479 7.55 -4.29 -35.24
C HIS A 479 6.80 -3.45 -34.22
N ALA A 480 6.65 -2.15 -34.46
CA ALA A 480 5.92 -1.26 -33.58
C ALA A 480 4.45 -1.69 -33.42
N ASP A 481 3.94 -1.47 -32.21
CA ASP A 481 2.55 -1.75 -31.88
C ASP A 481 1.61 -0.85 -32.70
N PRO A 482 0.50 -1.41 -33.23
CA PRO A 482 -0.44 -0.63 -34.00
C PRO A 482 -1.10 0.45 -33.15
N LEU A 483 -1.15 1.65 -33.71
CA LEU A 483 -1.87 2.78 -33.15
C LEU A 483 -3.38 2.53 -33.22
N VAL A 484 -4.07 2.69 -32.08
CA VAL A 484 -5.52 2.64 -31.99
C VAL A 484 -6.12 4.04 -32.11
N LYS A 485 -5.54 4.99 -31.36
CA LYS A 485 -6.07 6.34 -31.20
C LYS A 485 -4.96 7.32 -30.82
N VAL A 486 -5.04 8.55 -31.32
CA VAL A 486 -4.21 9.68 -30.91
C VAL A 486 -5.11 10.85 -30.53
N SER A 487 -4.76 11.56 -29.46
CA SER A 487 -5.50 12.72 -28.97
C SER A 487 -4.56 13.82 -28.51
N ILE A 488 -4.88 15.08 -28.86
CA ILE A 488 -4.19 16.27 -28.36
C ILE A 488 -5.01 17.02 -27.31
N VAL A 489 -6.04 16.37 -26.77
CA VAL A 489 -6.94 16.96 -25.76
C VAL A 489 -6.29 16.83 -24.39
N PRO A 490 -6.08 17.94 -23.65
CA PRO A 490 -5.40 17.90 -22.36
C PRO A 490 -6.24 17.22 -21.28
N ARG A 491 -5.68 16.20 -20.64
CA ARG A 491 -6.34 15.46 -19.56
C ARG A 491 -5.42 15.31 -18.35
N GLY A 492 -6.04 15.36 -17.16
CA GLY A 492 -5.32 15.11 -15.91
C GLY A 492 -4.23 16.16 -15.59
N VAL A 493 -3.20 15.75 -14.84
CA VAL A 493 -2.17 16.65 -14.31
C VAL A 493 -0.99 16.82 -15.27
N ALA A 494 -0.70 15.84 -16.14
CA ALA A 494 0.54 15.79 -16.93
C ALA A 494 0.37 15.51 -18.44
N ALA A 495 -0.79 15.06 -18.94
CA ALA A 495 -0.96 14.74 -20.37
C ALA A 495 -1.52 15.94 -21.15
N LEU A 496 -0.70 16.55 -22.01
CA LEU A 496 -1.15 17.54 -23.00
C LEU A 496 -1.72 16.86 -24.26
N GLY A 497 -1.27 15.64 -24.54
CA GLY A 497 -1.77 14.70 -25.55
C GLY A 497 -1.44 13.27 -25.13
N TYR A 498 -1.93 12.29 -25.87
CA TYR A 498 -1.48 10.90 -25.75
C TYR A 498 -1.77 10.10 -27.03
N ALA A 499 -0.90 9.13 -27.30
CA ALA A 499 -1.08 8.08 -28.29
C ALA A 499 -1.36 6.74 -27.59
N GLN A 500 -2.38 6.02 -28.07
CA GLN A 500 -2.77 4.71 -27.57
C GLN A 500 -2.43 3.64 -28.59
N TYR A 501 -1.69 2.63 -28.13
CA TYR A 501 -1.26 1.48 -28.91
C TYR A 501 -1.94 0.22 -28.42
N LEU A 502 -2.13 -0.76 -29.29
CA LEU A 502 -2.58 -2.10 -28.93
C LEU A 502 -1.38 -3.06 -28.95
N PRO A 503 -0.80 -3.39 -27.79
CA PRO A 503 0.37 -4.27 -27.72
C PRO A 503 0.09 -5.64 -28.33
N LYS A 504 1.11 -6.24 -28.95
CA LYS A 504 1.06 -7.65 -29.31
C LYS A 504 1.10 -8.52 -28.05
N GLU A 505 0.22 -9.52 -27.98
CA GLU A 505 0.22 -10.52 -26.90
C GLU A 505 1.34 -11.55 -27.16
N GLN A 506 2.58 -11.15 -26.87
CA GLN A 506 3.77 -11.98 -27.03
C GLN A 506 4.66 -11.94 -25.77
N PHE A 507 5.23 -13.09 -25.41
CA PHE A 507 6.11 -13.21 -24.24
C PHE A 507 7.60 -13.04 -24.60
N LEU A 508 7.93 -13.15 -25.88
CA LEU A 508 9.30 -13.11 -26.39
C LEU A 508 9.46 -11.89 -27.30
N TYR A 509 10.46 -11.07 -27.00
CA TYR A 509 10.81 -9.89 -27.78
C TYR A 509 12.18 -10.07 -28.41
N THR A 510 12.29 -9.74 -29.71
CA THR A 510 13.59 -9.68 -30.38
C THR A 510 14.24 -8.31 -30.19
N THR A 511 15.54 -8.22 -30.46
CA THR A 511 16.28 -6.96 -30.34
C THR A 511 15.72 -5.89 -31.29
N GLU A 512 15.34 -6.28 -32.51
CA GLU A 512 14.74 -5.39 -33.51
C GLU A 512 13.40 -4.83 -33.04
N GLN A 513 12.56 -5.66 -32.39
CA GLN A 513 11.28 -5.23 -31.87
C GLN A 513 11.44 -4.19 -30.76
N LEU A 514 12.38 -4.40 -29.84
CA LEU A 514 12.67 -3.44 -28.77
C LEU A 514 13.25 -2.13 -29.33
N ILE A 515 14.11 -2.19 -30.34
CA ILE A 515 14.65 -1.00 -31.01
C ILE A 515 13.54 -0.23 -31.73
N ASP A 516 12.62 -0.91 -32.42
CA ASP A 516 11.44 -0.28 -33.03
C ASP A 516 10.56 0.41 -31.98
N GLU A 517 10.36 -0.21 -30.82
CA GLU A 517 9.61 0.38 -29.71
C GLU A 517 10.29 1.65 -29.17
N MET A 518 11.63 1.63 -29.05
CA MET A 518 12.42 2.83 -28.71
C MET A 518 12.27 3.92 -29.77
N CYS A 519 12.30 3.57 -31.05
CA CYS A 519 12.16 4.53 -32.15
C CYS A 519 10.76 5.17 -32.16
N MET A 520 9.71 4.38 -31.92
CA MET A 520 8.35 4.89 -31.78
C MET A 520 8.21 5.87 -30.61
N ALA A 521 8.80 5.55 -29.45
CA ALA A 521 8.80 6.44 -28.28
C ALA A 521 9.63 7.73 -28.51
N LEU A 522 10.68 7.67 -29.34
CA LEU A 522 11.44 8.87 -29.72
C LEU A 522 10.74 9.74 -30.77
N GLY A 523 9.67 9.23 -31.39
CA GLY A 523 8.95 9.87 -32.49
C GLY A 523 8.48 11.29 -32.18
N GLY A 524 7.92 11.53 -31.00
CA GLY A 524 7.42 12.86 -30.63
C GLY A 524 8.52 13.91 -30.50
N ARG A 525 9.61 13.57 -29.80
CA ARG A 525 10.79 14.44 -29.68
C ARG A 525 11.46 14.69 -31.04
N ALA A 526 11.60 13.66 -31.87
CA ALA A 526 12.20 13.79 -33.19
C ALA A 526 11.36 14.68 -34.12
N ALA A 527 10.03 14.58 -34.06
CA ALA A 527 9.14 15.46 -34.81
C ALA A 527 9.27 16.93 -34.39
N GLU A 528 9.40 17.21 -33.08
CA GLU A 528 9.63 18.57 -32.59
C GLU A 528 10.95 19.16 -33.11
N GLU A 529 12.03 18.36 -33.09
CA GLU A 529 13.33 18.80 -33.59
C GLU A 529 13.29 19.11 -35.10
N ILE A 530 12.67 18.24 -35.90
CA ILE A 530 12.58 18.40 -37.36
C ILE A 530 11.76 19.65 -37.72
N VAL A 531 10.62 19.86 -37.06
CA VAL A 531 9.64 20.89 -37.46
C VAL A 531 9.94 22.25 -36.83
N PHE A 532 10.34 22.28 -35.56
CA PHE A 532 10.54 23.53 -34.81
C PHE A 532 12.01 23.87 -34.55
N GLY A 533 12.95 22.92 -34.75
CA GLY A 533 14.36 23.10 -34.40
C GLY A 533 14.58 23.28 -32.88
N LYS A 534 13.58 22.93 -32.07
CA LYS A 534 13.55 23.11 -30.62
C LYS A 534 12.86 21.91 -29.99
N ILE A 535 13.33 21.51 -28.83
CA ILE A 535 12.79 20.40 -28.04
C ILE A 535 12.00 20.93 -26.84
N SER A 536 10.91 20.25 -26.51
CA SER A 536 10.05 20.57 -25.37
C SER A 536 10.33 19.66 -24.15
N THR A 537 9.68 19.95 -23.04
CA THR A 537 9.65 19.09 -21.85
C THR A 537 8.57 17.99 -21.93
N GLY A 538 7.78 17.95 -23.01
CA GLY A 538 6.70 16.98 -23.20
C GLY A 538 7.18 15.53 -23.29
N ALA A 539 8.39 15.30 -23.82
CA ALA A 539 8.97 13.97 -24.02
C ALA A 539 9.50 13.29 -22.73
N LEU A 540 9.19 13.79 -21.53
CA LEU A 540 9.77 13.28 -20.28
C LEU A 540 9.42 11.80 -20.05
N SER A 541 8.14 11.44 -20.19
CA SER A 541 7.65 10.06 -20.01
C SER A 541 8.25 9.11 -21.04
N ASP A 542 8.41 9.57 -22.28
CA ASP A 542 8.99 8.76 -23.33
C ASP A 542 10.47 8.48 -23.03
N LEU A 543 11.23 9.51 -22.65
CA LEU A 543 12.64 9.37 -22.29
C LEU A 543 12.84 8.44 -21.10
N GLU A 544 11.96 8.47 -20.09
CA GLU A 544 12.00 7.54 -18.96
C GLU A 544 11.78 6.09 -19.44
N ARG A 545 10.76 5.85 -20.27
CA ARG A 545 10.48 4.53 -20.86
C ARG A 545 11.65 4.02 -21.70
N ILE A 546 12.18 4.86 -22.58
CA ILE A 546 13.32 4.55 -23.45
C ILE A 546 14.56 4.22 -22.62
N THR A 547 14.84 5.02 -21.58
CA THR A 547 15.99 4.80 -20.70
C THR A 547 15.87 3.45 -19.99
N LYS A 548 14.71 3.17 -19.39
CA LYS A 548 14.46 1.88 -18.71
C LYS A 548 14.59 0.69 -19.66
N MET A 549 14.10 0.81 -20.88
CA MET A 549 14.21 -0.22 -21.91
C MET A 549 15.65 -0.44 -22.34
N ALA A 550 16.41 0.64 -22.60
CA ALA A 550 17.81 0.56 -22.97
C ALA A 550 18.65 -0.11 -21.88
N TYR A 551 18.44 0.23 -20.61
CA TYR A 551 19.08 -0.49 -19.51
C TYR A 551 18.69 -1.96 -19.47
N SER A 552 17.42 -2.31 -19.73
CA SER A 552 16.97 -3.71 -19.75
C SER A 552 17.64 -4.52 -20.87
N ILE A 553 17.76 -3.95 -22.07
CA ILE A 553 18.49 -4.53 -23.23
C ILE A 553 19.95 -4.83 -22.86
N VAL A 554 20.63 -3.86 -22.22
CA VAL A 554 22.06 -3.96 -21.92
C VAL A 554 22.34 -4.82 -20.68
N THR A 555 21.53 -4.73 -19.63
CA THR A 555 21.85 -5.31 -18.31
C THR A 555 21.08 -6.57 -17.96
N MET A 556 19.86 -6.76 -18.51
CA MET A 556 18.99 -7.88 -18.14
C MET A 556 18.93 -8.93 -19.24
N TYR A 557 18.75 -8.51 -20.49
CA TYR A 557 18.52 -9.40 -21.63
C TYR A 557 19.81 -9.89 -22.30
N GLY A 558 20.96 -9.28 -21.99
CA GLY A 558 22.24 -9.67 -22.61
C GLY A 558 22.29 -9.42 -24.12
N MET A 559 21.57 -8.38 -24.60
CA MET A 559 21.45 -8.05 -26.02
C MET A 559 22.49 -7.03 -26.50
N ASN A 560 23.51 -6.73 -25.69
CA ASN A 560 24.58 -5.81 -26.05
C ASN A 560 25.89 -6.58 -26.33
N PRO A 561 26.57 -6.35 -27.46
CA PRO A 561 27.77 -7.11 -27.83
C PRO A 561 29.00 -6.85 -26.95
N LYS A 562 29.11 -5.67 -26.32
CA LYS A 562 30.25 -5.28 -25.48
C LYS A 562 30.16 -5.85 -24.07
N ILE A 563 28.96 -5.89 -23.51
CA ILE A 563 28.67 -6.57 -22.23
C ILE A 563 28.60 -8.09 -22.40
N GLY A 564 28.03 -8.55 -23.51
CA GLY A 564 27.83 -9.95 -23.83
C GLY A 564 26.56 -10.55 -23.20
N ASN A 565 26.45 -11.87 -23.28
CA ASN A 565 25.26 -12.63 -22.86
C ASN A 565 25.24 -12.86 -21.33
N VAL A 566 25.31 -11.78 -20.55
CA VAL A 566 25.30 -11.79 -19.09
C VAL A 566 24.08 -11.02 -18.59
N SER A 567 23.41 -11.56 -17.56
CA SER A 567 22.32 -10.87 -16.87
C SER A 567 22.76 -10.45 -15.48
N PHE A 568 22.56 -9.17 -15.17
CA PHE A 568 22.78 -8.60 -13.84
C PHE A 568 21.48 -8.54 -13.02
N TYR A 569 20.37 -9.08 -13.53
CA TYR A 569 19.09 -9.12 -12.85
C TYR A 569 19.03 -10.31 -11.87
N ASP A 570 18.79 -10.03 -10.58
CA ASP A 570 18.54 -11.05 -9.57
C ASP A 570 17.08 -11.01 -9.12
N SER A 571 16.28 -11.96 -9.60
CA SER A 571 14.87 -12.14 -9.24
C SER A 571 14.61 -12.36 -7.74
N LYS A 572 15.64 -12.69 -6.95
CA LYS A 572 15.53 -12.98 -5.51
C LYS A 572 16.06 -11.86 -4.62
N GLN A 573 16.75 -10.86 -5.18
CA GLN A 573 17.14 -9.69 -4.42
C GLN A 573 15.94 -8.76 -4.26
N SER A 574 15.55 -8.52 -3.01
CA SER A 574 14.62 -7.45 -2.70
C SER A 574 15.22 -6.11 -3.15
N GLU A 575 14.37 -5.22 -3.67
CA GLU A 575 14.70 -3.85 -4.15
C GLU A 575 15.49 -2.99 -3.13
N MET A 576 15.64 -3.47 -1.88
CA MET A 576 16.34 -2.84 -0.77
C MET A 576 17.87 -3.09 -0.73
N THR A 577 18.42 -3.91 -1.62
CA THR A 577 19.87 -4.16 -1.65
C THR A 577 20.56 -3.11 -2.53
N PHE A 578 21.14 -2.08 -1.91
CA PHE A 578 21.82 -0.96 -2.58
C PHE A 578 23.16 -1.30 -3.27
N SER A 579 23.58 -2.57 -3.31
CA SER A 579 24.84 -2.96 -3.96
C SER A 579 24.60 -3.42 -5.39
N LYS A 580 25.18 -2.69 -6.36
CA LYS A 580 25.22 -3.14 -7.76
C LYS A 580 26.03 -4.46 -7.84
N PRO A 581 25.57 -5.49 -8.56
CA PRO A 581 26.27 -6.78 -8.66
C PRO A 581 27.47 -6.77 -9.62
N TYR A 582 27.96 -5.58 -10.01
CA TYR A 582 29.03 -5.39 -10.99
C TYR A 582 29.97 -4.25 -10.58
N SER A 583 31.16 -4.22 -11.17
CA SER A 583 32.19 -3.21 -10.90
C SER A 583 31.83 -1.84 -11.46
N GLU A 584 32.43 -0.77 -10.93
CA GLU A 584 32.26 0.59 -11.46
C GLU A 584 32.71 0.73 -12.93
N ALA A 585 33.76 0.00 -13.35
CA ALA A 585 34.17 -0.02 -14.77
C ALA A 585 33.08 -0.63 -15.67
N THR A 586 32.36 -1.65 -15.18
CA THR A 586 31.22 -2.23 -15.89
C THR A 586 30.05 -1.26 -15.91
N ALA A 587 29.79 -0.56 -14.78
CA ALA A 587 28.76 0.47 -14.71
C ALA A 587 28.97 1.60 -15.72
N GLN A 588 30.21 2.11 -15.82
CA GLN A 588 30.56 3.11 -16.83
C GLN A 588 30.33 2.58 -18.26
N THR A 589 30.72 1.33 -18.52
CA THR A 589 30.51 0.70 -19.83
C THR A 589 29.03 0.58 -20.17
N ILE A 590 28.19 0.17 -19.20
CA ILE A 590 26.74 0.11 -19.37
C ILE A 590 26.19 1.49 -19.74
N ASP A 591 26.57 2.54 -19.01
CA ASP A 591 26.09 3.91 -19.27
C ASP A 591 26.50 4.43 -20.65
N GLU A 592 27.71 4.10 -21.12
CA GLU A 592 28.18 4.44 -22.47
C GLU A 592 27.36 3.72 -23.54
N GLU A 593 27.15 2.42 -23.40
CA GLU A 593 26.40 1.60 -24.35
C GLU A 593 24.91 1.99 -24.41
N VAL A 594 24.30 2.31 -23.26
CA VAL A 594 22.93 2.83 -23.20
C VAL A 594 22.80 4.14 -23.97
N ARG A 595 23.74 5.08 -23.81
CA ARG A 595 23.73 6.34 -24.57
C ARG A 595 23.88 6.10 -26.07
N LEU A 596 24.78 5.20 -26.48
CA LEU A 596 24.97 4.85 -27.89
C LEU A 596 23.71 4.22 -28.50
N LEU A 597 23.06 3.32 -27.77
CA LEU A 597 21.82 2.67 -28.21
C LEU A 597 20.69 3.68 -28.41
N ILE A 598 20.46 4.55 -27.42
CA ILE A 598 19.43 5.60 -27.50
C ILE A 598 19.73 6.57 -28.64
N LYS A 599 21.00 6.97 -28.80
CA LYS A 599 21.42 7.85 -29.91
C LYS A 599 21.16 7.20 -31.27
N ALA A 600 21.51 5.93 -31.44
CA ALA A 600 21.26 5.21 -32.69
C ALA A 600 19.76 5.10 -33.02
N ALA A 601 18.93 4.82 -32.02
CA ALA A 601 17.48 4.82 -32.17
C ALA A 601 16.94 6.21 -32.54
N TYR A 602 17.49 7.27 -31.94
CA TYR A 602 17.11 8.66 -32.25
C TYR A 602 17.47 9.07 -33.68
N ASP A 603 18.70 8.80 -34.10
CA ASP A 603 19.19 9.10 -35.44
C ASP A 603 18.35 8.36 -36.50
N ARG A 604 17.99 7.10 -36.24
CA ARG A 604 17.07 6.30 -37.09
C ARG A 604 15.67 6.92 -37.15
N THR A 605 15.15 7.40 -36.03
CA THR A 605 13.81 8.00 -35.94
C THR A 605 13.76 9.33 -36.70
N ILE A 606 14.80 10.17 -36.56
CA ILE A 606 14.93 11.40 -37.35
C ILE A 606 14.95 11.09 -38.84
N ALA A 607 15.75 10.11 -39.27
CA ALA A 607 15.81 9.72 -40.68
C ALA A 607 14.44 9.28 -41.22
N LEU A 608 13.72 8.46 -40.44
CA LEU A 608 12.38 7.99 -40.79
C LEU A 608 11.38 9.16 -40.93
N LEU A 609 11.29 10.04 -39.93
CA LEU A 609 10.34 11.15 -39.93
C LEU A 609 10.71 12.24 -40.96
N THR A 610 12.00 12.34 -41.33
CA THR A 610 12.44 13.22 -42.41
C THR A 610 11.98 12.70 -43.77
N ASP A 611 12.13 11.39 -44.03
CA ASP A 611 11.61 10.72 -45.23
C ASP A 611 10.07 10.82 -45.33
N LYS A 612 9.38 10.73 -44.18
CA LYS A 612 7.91 10.83 -44.05
C LYS A 612 7.42 12.20 -43.59
N SER A 613 8.16 13.26 -43.92
CA SER A 613 7.85 14.63 -43.48
C SER A 613 6.50 15.14 -43.99
N ARG A 614 6.10 14.74 -45.20
CA ARG A 614 4.80 15.09 -45.78
C ARG A 614 3.66 14.45 -45.00
N GLU A 615 3.76 13.16 -44.71
CA GLU A 615 2.77 12.40 -43.96
C GLU A 615 2.65 12.94 -42.52
N LEU A 616 3.79 13.28 -41.89
CA LEU A 616 3.83 13.94 -40.59
C LEU A 616 3.05 15.26 -40.60
N GLU A 617 3.25 16.10 -41.60
CA GLU A 617 2.55 17.37 -41.72
C GLU A 617 1.04 17.19 -41.92
N VAL A 618 0.62 16.25 -42.77
CA VAL A 618 -0.81 15.96 -43.01
C VAL A 618 -1.50 15.49 -41.73
N VAL A 619 -0.88 14.56 -40.99
CA VAL A 619 -1.46 14.04 -39.74
C VAL A 619 -1.50 15.11 -38.65
N ALA A 620 -0.45 15.93 -38.52
CA ALA A 620 -0.42 17.01 -37.54
C ALA A 620 -1.49 18.08 -37.83
N GLN A 621 -1.71 18.43 -39.10
CA GLN A 621 -2.77 19.38 -39.48
C GLN A 621 -4.16 18.83 -39.18
N GLU A 622 -4.44 17.56 -39.52
CA GLU A 622 -5.72 16.94 -39.19
C GLU A 622 -5.95 16.85 -37.67
N LEU A 623 -4.89 16.58 -36.88
CA LEU A 623 -4.97 16.62 -35.41
C LEU A 623 -5.34 18.01 -34.88
N LEU A 624 -4.86 19.08 -35.50
CA LEU A 624 -5.22 20.44 -35.08
C LEU A 624 -6.70 20.77 -35.35
N GLU A 625 -7.29 20.17 -36.38
CA GLU A 625 -8.70 20.35 -36.74
C GLU A 625 -9.64 19.45 -35.92
N LYS A 626 -9.34 18.15 -35.81
CA LYS A 626 -10.23 17.15 -35.20
C LYS A 626 -9.91 16.82 -33.75
N GLU A 627 -8.72 17.16 -33.27
CA GLU A 627 -8.18 16.89 -31.93
C GLU A 627 -7.98 15.41 -31.56
N ILE A 628 -8.64 14.50 -32.29
CA ILE A 628 -8.60 13.06 -32.10
C ILE A 628 -8.57 12.39 -33.48
N LEU A 629 -7.67 11.41 -33.65
CA LEU A 629 -7.62 10.53 -34.81
C LEU A 629 -7.63 9.07 -34.38
N PHE A 630 -8.36 8.24 -35.14
CA PHE A 630 -8.35 6.79 -34.98
C PHE A 630 -7.47 6.14 -36.05
N GLN A 631 -7.19 4.83 -35.88
CA GLN A 631 -6.43 4.06 -36.88
C GLN A 631 -7.01 4.20 -38.30
N SER A 632 -8.34 4.23 -38.44
CA SER A 632 -9.01 4.40 -39.74
C SER A 632 -8.73 5.76 -40.40
N ASP A 633 -8.56 6.82 -39.59
CA ASP A 633 -8.18 8.14 -40.11
C ASP A 633 -6.73 8.13 -40.59
N LEU A 634 -5.85 7.46 -39.86
CA LEU A 634 -4.46 7.33 -40.27
C LEU A 634 -4.35 6.58 -41.61
N GLU A 635 -5.04 5.45 -41.77
CA GLU A 635 -5.07 4.71 -43.04
C GLU A 635 -5.63 5.57 -44.20
N ARG A 636 -6.62 6.42 -43.94
CA ARG A 636 -7.17 7.36 -44.93
C ARG A 636 -6.17 8.45 -45.32
N LEU A 637 -5.37 8.95 -44.38
CA LEU A 637 -4.46 10.08 -44.58
C LEU A 637 -3.12 9.65 -45.20
N VAL A 638 -2.53 8.56 -44.70
CA VAL A 638 -1.18 8.10 -45.10
C VAL A 638 -1.18 6.80 -45.90
N GLY A 639 -2.35 6.23 -46.15
CA GLY A 639 -2.51 4.98 -46.88
C GLY A 639 -2.36 3.74 -46.01
N LYS A 640 -2.43 2.58 -46.64
CA LYS A 640 -2.29 1.29 -45.95
C LYS A 640 -0.91 1.12 -45.34
N ARG A 641 -0.86 0.49 -44.17
CA ARG A 641 0.40 0.14 -43.52
C ARG A 641 1.26 -0.73 -44.46
N PRO A 642 2.55 -0.41 -44.66
CA PRO A 642 3.39 -1.06 -45.67
C PRO A 642 3.96 -2.42 -45.23
N PHE A 643 3.17 -3.20 -44.48
CA PHE A 643 3.57 -4.53 -44.00
C PHE A 643 2.43 -5.52 -44.23
N ASP A 644 2.76 -6.75 -44.65
CA ASP A 644 1.79 -7.77 -45.05
C ASP A 644 0.98 -8.35 -43.88
N THR A 645 1.41 -8.08 -42.64
CA THR A 645 0.72 -8.55 -41.43
C THR A 645 -0.39 -7.60 -41.01
N LEU A 646 -1.60 -8.15 -40.83
CA LEU A 646 -2.71 -7.40 -40.24
C LEU A 646 -2.32 -6.93 -38.84
N THR A 647 -2.77 -5.73 -38.47
CA THR A 647 -2.59 -5.27 -37.09
C THR A 647 -3.44 -6.12 -36.14
N THR A 648 -3.01 -6.27 -34.88
CA THR A 648 -3.81 -6.96 -33.85
C THR A 648 -5.23 -6.42 -33.78
N TYR A 649 -5.40 -5.10 -33.96
CA TYR A 649 -6.69 -4.43 -34.04
C TYR A 649 -7.53 -4.91 -35.23
N GLN A 650 -6.94 -4.96 -36.42
CA GLN A 650 -7.60 -5.41 -37.64
C GLN A 650 -7.96 -6.90 -37.55
N ALA A 651 -7.07 -7.75 -37.04
CA ALA A 651 -7.30 -9.18 -36.87
C ALA A 651 -8.48 -9.46 -35.93
N HIS A 652 -8.51 -8.79 -34.77
CA HIS A 652 -9.58 -8.94 -33.79
C HIS A 652 -10.92 -8.39 -34.31
N THR A 653 -10.91 -7.19 -34.92
CA THR A 653 -12.15 -6.57 -35.45
C THR A 653 -12.70 -7.35 -36.64
N ALA A 654 -11.83 -7.95 -37.48
CA ALA A 654 -12.24 -8.80 -38.60
C ALA A 654 -12.69 -10.20 -38.17
N GLY A 655 -12.52 -10.58 -36.89
CA GLY A 655 -12.84 -11.93 -36.40
C GLY A 655 -11.93 -13.03 -36.99
N THR A 656 -10.74 -12.66 -37.46
CA THR A 656 -9.74 -13.60 -38.01
C THR A 656 -8.64 -13.91 -37.00
N ASP A 657 -8.75 -13.37 -35.78
CA ASP A 657 -7.78 -13.58 -34.72
C ASP A 657 -7.74 -15.06 -34.34
N ARG A 658 -6.54 -15.65 -34.33
CA ARG A 658 -6.31 -17.07 -34.03
C ARG A 658 -6.11 -17.31 -32.54
N SER A 659 -6.35 -16.30 -31.70
CA SER A 659 -6.60 -16.49 -30.27
C SER A 659 -7.88 -17.31 -30.09
N GLN A 660 -7.76 -18.63 -30.20
CA GLN A 660 -8.87 -19.56 -30.02
C GLN A 660 -9.26 -19.60 -28.55
N THR A 661 -10.41 -19.05 -28.20
CA THR A 661 -11.11 -19.48 -26.99
C THR A 661 -11.71 -20.86 -27.23
N LYS A 662 -11.58 -21.78 -26.24
CA LYS A 662 -12.16 -23.14 -26.30
C LYS A 662 -13.67 -23.13 -26.62
N SER A 663 -14.36 -22.02 -26.40
CA SER A 663 -15.79 -21.82 -26.71
C SER A 663 -16.13 -21.90 -28.20
N GLU A 664 -15.17 -21.67 -29.11
CA GLU A 664 -15.38 -21.87 -30.56
C GLU A 664 -15.20 -23.33 -30.99
N VAL A 665 -14.44 -24.13 -30.24
CA VAL A 665 -14.17 -25.54 -30.56
C VAL A 665 -15.39 -26.42 -30.24
N GLU A 666 -16.18 -26.09 -29.22
CA GLU A 666 -17.39 -26.85 -28.87
C GLU A 666 -18.54 -26.72 -29.89
N GLN A 667 -18.46 -25.76 -30.82
CA GLN A 667 -19.50 -25.58 -31.85
C GLN A 667 -19.26 -26.36 -33.14
N GLN A 668 -18.14 -27.09 -33.27
CA GLN A 668 -17.87 -27.95 -34.42
C GLN A 668 -17.99 -29.44 -34.06
N HIS A 669 -19.22 -29.95 -34.23
CA HIS A 669 -19.65 -31.35 -34.34
C HIS A 669 -19.20 -32.37 -33.26
N PRO A 670 -20.14 -33.09 -32.60
CA PRO A 670 -19.79 -34.29 -31.86
C PRO A 670 -19.46 -35.42 -32.85
N VAL A 671 -18.21 -35.88 -32.85
CA VAL A 671 -17.84 -37.10 -33.57
C VAL A 671 -18.40 -38.28 -32.78
N GLU A 672 -19.40 -38.97 -33.36
CA GLU A 672 -19.88 -40.26 -32.87
C GLU A 672 -18.73 -41.27 -32.79
N PHE A 673 -18.47 -41.80 -31.60
CA PHE A 673 -17.61 -42.97 -31.43
C PHE A 673 -18.34 -44.20 -31.98
N GLY A 674 -18.09 -44.49 -33.26
CA GLY A 674 -18.46 -45.76 -33.90
C GLY A 674 -17.64 -46.92 -33.34
N GLN A 675 -18.34 -47.97 -32.92
CA GLN A 675 -17.79 -49.26 -32.51
C GLN A 675 -16.96 -49.87 -33.66
N THR A 676 -15.68 -50.15 -33.42
CA THR A 676 -14.88 -50.98 -34.33
C THR A 676 -14.83 -52.41 -33.82
N GLU A 677 -15.49 -53.28 -34.59
CA GLU A 677 -15.41 -54.73 -34.55
C GLU A 677 -13.99 -55.22 -34.92
N HIS A 678 -13.58 -56.35 -34.32
CA HIS A 678 -12.40 -57.13 -34.70
C HIS A 678 -12.49 -57.64 -36.14
N PRO A 679 -11.35 -57.82 -36.82
CA PRO A 679 -11.21 -59.07 -37.58
C PRO A 679 -9.85 -59.79 -37.43
N GLU A 680 -9.94 -61.05 -37.84
CA GLU A 680 -9.09 -62.23 -37.64
C GLU A 680 -7.72 -62.25 -38.33
N GLN A 681 -6.91 -63.23 -37.89
CA GLN A 681 -5.64 -63.68 -38.45
C GLN A 681 -5.79 -64.52 -39.73
N GLU A 682 -4.68 -64.63 -40.48
CA GLU A 682 -4.19 -65.68 -41.41
C GLU A 682 -3.72 -65.08 -42.75
N GLN A 683 -2.64 -65.44 -43.45
CA GLN A 683 -1.52 -66.40 -43.36
C GLN A 683 -0.49 -66.00 -44.46
N GLY A 684 0.80 -66.38 -44.34
CA GLY A 684 1.61 -66.80 -45.53
C GLY A 684 3.02 -66.24 -45.78
N SER A 685 4.05 -66.99 -45.30
CA SER A 685 5.33 -67.41 -45.96
C SER A 685 6.34 -66.38 -46.53
N VAL A 686 7.67 -66.42 -46.27
CA VAL A 686 8.74 -67.38 -46.69
C VAL A 686 10.08 -67.04 -45.97
N PRO A 687 11.09 -67.96 -45.87
CA PRO A 687 12.05 -68.09 -44.75
C PRO A 687 13.54 -67.82 -45.08
N GLY A 688 14.42 -67.92 -44.06
CA GLY A 688 15.87 -68.12 -44.22
C GLY A 688 16.73 -67.93 -42.95
N THR A 689 16.96 -69.03 -42.22
CA THR A 689 17.92 -69.21 -41.08
C THR A 689 19.36 -69.52 -41.59
N PRO A 690 20.40 -69.83 -40.76
CA PRO A 690 20.65 -69.64 -39.31
C PRO A 690 22.13 -69.26 -38.95
N ILE A 691 22.46 -69.39 -37.64
CA ILE A 691 23.76 -69.64 -36.96
C ILE A 691 24.26 -68.39 -36.20
N GLY A 692 24.57 -68.38 -34.91
CA GLY A 692 24.77 -69.39 -33.85
C GLY A 692 25.65 -68.72 -32.78
N ASN A 693 25.15 -68.51 -31.57
CA ASN A 693 25.43 -69.29 -30.35
C ASN A 693 26.65 -68.82 -29.52
N ASN A 694 26.45 -68.89 -28.20
CA ASN A 694 27.42 -68.95 -27.09
C ASN A 694 28.00 -67.66 -26.47
N GLY A 695 27.74 -67.52 -25.16
CA GLY A 695 28.83 -67.50 -24.19
C GLY A 695 28.73 -66.46 -23.07
N SER A 696 28.05 -66.81 -21.98
CA SER A 696 28.56 -66.47 -20.63
C SER A 696 29.63 -67.52 -20.26
N PRO A 697 30.66 -67.17 -19.46
CA PRO A 697 30.54 -67.40 -18.02
C PRO A 697 31.28 -66.40 -17.09
N THR A 698 30.81 -66.45 -15.85
CA THR A 698 31.34 -66.08 -14.53
C THR A 698 32.87 -66.02 -14.28
N ALA A 699 33.32 -65.06 -13.47
CA ALA A 699 34.22 -65.19 -12.29
C ALA A 699 34.34 -63.80 -11.60
N GLU A 700 33.85 -63.54 -10.37
CA GLU A 700 34.34 -63.91 -9.03
C GLU A 700 35.61 -63.16 -8.54
N HIS A 701 35.51 -62.55 -7.34
CA HIS A 701 36.55 -62.02 -6.43
C HIS A 701 37.26 -60.70 -6.87
N ASP A 702 37.50 -59.67 -6.05
CA ASP A 702 37.80 -59.60 -4.62
C ASP A 702 37.46 -58.25 -3.97
N ASN A 703 37.35 -58.30 -2.64
CA ASN A 703 36.98 -57.26 -1.70
C ASN A 703 38.22 -56.86 -0.89
N VAL A 704 38.67 -55.60 -0.90
CA VAL A 704 39.65 -55.08 0.08
C VAL A 704 39.38 -53.60 0.46
N ASN A 705 38.76 -53.44 1.62
CA ASN A 705 39.14 -52.59 2.76
C ASN A 705 39.72 -51.17 2.57
N SER A 706 38.92 -50.20 3.03
CA SER A 706 39.17 -49.29 4.18
C SER A 706 40.28 -48.22 4.17
N LYS A 707 39.80 -47.00 4.46
CA LYS A 707 40.27 -46.00 5.45
C LYS A 707 41.19 -44.84 5.02
N THR A 708 40.87 -43.70 5.67
CA THR A 708 41.62 -42.44 5.90
C THR A 708 41.77 -41.52 4.69
N ALA A 709 41.47 -40.21 4.75
CA ALA A 709 41.31 -39.27 5.87
C ALA A 709 40.21 -38.23 5.58
#